data_AF-A0AAV8AIR4-F1
#
_entry.id   AF-A0AAV8AIR4-F1
#
_cell.length_a   1.000
_cell.length_b   1.000
_cell.length_c   1.000
_cell.angle_alpha   90.00
_cell.angle_beta   90.00
_cell.angle_gamma   90.00
#
_symmetry.space_group_name_H-M   'P 1'
#
loop_
_entity.id
_entity.type
_entity.pdbx_description
1 polymer ?
#
loop_
_entity_poly.entity_id
_entity_poly.type
_entity_poly.pdbx_seq_one_letter_code
_entity_poly.pdbx_strand_id
1 'polypeptide(L)'
;MELFVGQAGFDREFHFPLPSYEARTEILDIHTRKWKDPPSDELKKELAASCVGYCGADLKALCTEAAIRAFREKYPQVYSSDDKFVIDVDSVQVEKYHFLEAMSTITPAAHRGSIVHSRPLSQVVGPCLKRHLEGVMDRISDVFPFINEDVSKYSLLSFGSAIPLVYRPRLLICGDDFGGLDHVGPAVLHELEKFPVHSVGLPSLLSDASAKTPEEALVHIFGEARRTTPSILYLPQFHLWWETAHEQLKAVLLTLLDDLPSNLPVLLLGTSTVSFEQLDKDCASIFTSRNTYQVDRPSKEDRSRFFDALLEAVVSLQKEESKTKSKDPKTVTELPKVPKEVSGPKPAELKARAEAEQHAVRRLRMCLRDVCNRILYDKKFSMFHYPVAEEEAPDYRLVIPNPMDMATVLQRVDSGHYLTRCSFMKDIELIASNAKAYNGTERPEAYRIVSRACELRDVVEGMLSQMDPTLVSFCEKIAEQGGPLHFEEVDTAGSILQSNPVAQLAVITRTSARLRNVQPEVNLSQSYEVLKRQKRSTENEQLVMSGAAKDDKGPNTDPDLMRPDSTQAEPTEEPNSNGPENSLSIPEVSSSSLPGNRTKDVEMSDADFTDKLESIKQRFMELTEEYGVPQLEILYTKVIRGLISAKNREARQDSKQFTVRYLFRFVEEANNF
;
A
#
# COMPACT_ATOMS: atom_id res chain seq x y z
N MET A 1 -17.88 -11.70 1.14
CA MET A 1 -16.98 -12.61 0.39
C MET A 1 -17.75 -13.90 0.20
N GLU A 2 -18.05 -14.27 -1.04
CA GLU A 2 -18.91 -15.42 -1.34
C GLU A 2 -18.08 -16.68 -1.58
N LEU A 3 -18.52 -17.80 -0.99
CA LEU A 3 -17.92 -19.12 -1.16
C LEU A 3 -18.86 -20.02 -1.96
N PHE A 4 -18.83 -19.85 -3.28
CA PHE A 4 -19.59 -20.69 -4.21
C PHE A 4 -19.11 -22.14 -4.18
N VAL A 5 -20.00 -23.08 -3.89
CA VAL A 5 -19.80 -24.49 -4.26
C VAL A 5 -21.10 -25.13 -4.77
N GLY A 6 -20.96 -25.85 -5.87
CA GLY A 6 -21.91 -26.81 -6.43
C GLY A 6 -21.13 -27.76 -7.35
N GLN A 7 -21.65 -28.89 -7.81
CA GLN A 7 -23.01 -29.44 -7.63
C GLN A 7 -22.92 -30.90 -7.12
N ALA A 8 -22.04 -31.11 -6.14
CA ALA A 8 -21.79 -32.42 -5.49
C ALA A 8 -21.36 -32.25 -4.01
N GLY A 9 -21.78 -31.15 -3.36
CA GLY A 9 -21.47 -30.85 -1.96
C GLY A 9 -21.86 -29.43 -1.56
N PHE A 10 -21.87 -29.19 -0.24
CA PHE A 10 -22.24 -27.96 0.47
C PHE A 10 -23.73 -27.62 0.48
N ASP A 11 -24.42 -28.02 1.56
CA ASP A 11 -25.86 -27.82 1.77
C ASP A 11 -26.22 -26.44 2.38
N ARG A 12 -25.24 -25.56 2.61
CA ARG A 12 -25.43 -24.29 3.35
C ARG A 12 -24.51 -23.18 2.85
N GLU A 13 -25.12 -22.05 2.53
CA GLU A 13 -24.45 -20.77 2.28
C GLU A 13 -24.36 -19.96 3.59
N PHE A 14 -23.27 -19.22 3.77
CA PHE A 14 -23.09 -18.30 4.90
C PHE A 14 -22.62 -16.94 4.38
N HIS A 15 -23.52 -15.95 4.44
CA HIS A 15 -23.17 -14.57 4.12
C HIS A 15 -22.55 -13.89 5.36
N PHE A 16 -21.37 -13.29 5.17
CA PHE A 16 -20.68 -12.50 6.20
C PHE A 16 -20.65 -11.02 5.77
N PRO A 17 -21.50 -10.16 6.36
CA PRO A 17 -21.54 -8.73 6.05
C PRO A 17 -20.34 -8.00 6.67
N LEU A 18 -20.25 -6.69 6.46
CA LEU A 18 -19.33 -5.84 7.21
C LEU A 18 -19.75 -5.77 8.69
N PRO A 19 -18.79 -5.66 9.64
CA PRO A 19 -19.10 -5.62 11.06
C PRO A 19 -19.82 -4.30 11.45
N SER A 20 -20.93 -4.44 12.16
CA SER A 20 -21.61 -3.34 12.87
C SER A 20 -20.76 -2.81 14.05
N TYR A 21 -21.10 -1.64 14.57
CA TYR A 21 -20.42 -0.94 15.67
C TYR A 21 -20.05 -1.85 16.86
N GLU A 22 -21.00 -2.69 17.30
CA GLU A 22 -20.81 -3.66 18.38
C GLU A 22 -19.75 -4.71 18.00
N ALA A 23 -19.86 -5.30 16.81
CA ALA A 23 -18.88 -6.25 16.28
C ALA A 23 -17.51 -5.60 16.02
N ARG A 24 -17.45 -4.34 15.59
CA ARG A 24 -16.19 -3.57 15.46
C ARG A 24 -15.53 -3.38 16.82
N THR A 25 -16.32 -3.07 17.85
CA THR A 25 -15.84 -2.96 19.24
C THR A 25 -15.30 -4.30 19.76
N GLU A 26 -16.00 -5.42 19.50
CA GLU A 26 -15.53 -6.76 19.88
C GLU A 26 -14.26 -7.19 19.12
N ILE A 27 -14.16 -6.92 17.82
CA ILE A 27 -12.97 -7.23 17.02
C ILE A 27 -11.75 -6.42 17.51
N LEU A 28 -11.95 -5.13 17.84
CA LEU A 28 -10.91 -4.30 18.46
C LEU A 28 -10.49 -4.85 19.83
N ASP A 29 -11.42 -5.32 20.65
CA ASP A 29 -11.09 -5.99 21.91
C ASP A 29 -10.29 -7.28 21.67
N ILE A 30 -10.74 -8.18 20.80
CA ILE A 30 -10.04 -9.44 20.45
C ILE A 30 -8.59 -9.20 20.01
N HIS A 31 -8.33 -8.12 19.24
CA HIS A 31 -6.98 -7.77 18.79
C HIS A 31 -6.12 -7.04 19.81
N THR A 32 -6.71 -6.46 20.86
CA THR A 32 -5.98 -5.71 21.90
C THR A 32 -5.95 -6.39 23.28
N ARG A 33 -6.78 -7.40 23.54
CA ARG A 33 -6.88 -8.18 24.80
C ARG A 33 -5.57 -8.85 25.24
N LYS A 34 -4.61 -9.02 24.32
CA LYS A 34 -3.27 -9.58 24.60
C LYS A 34 -2.19 -8.52 24.83
N TRP A 35 -2.54 -7.24 24.76
CA TRP A 35 -1.62 -6.14 25.06
C TRP A 35 -1.51 -5.98 26.58
N LYS A 36 -0.33 -5.57 27.06
CA LYS A 36 -0.06 -5.33 28.48
C LYS A 36 -0.95 -4.20 29.02
N ASP A 37 -0.98 -3.09 28.28
CA ASP A 37 -1.87 -1.95 28.49
C ASP A 37 -2.87 -1.88 27.32
N PRO A 38 -4.04 -2.53 27.40
CA PRO A 38 -5.07 -2.44 26.37
C PRO A 38 -5.75 -1.05 26.37
N PRO A 39 -6.25 -0.58 25.21
CA PRO A 39 -6.99 0.69 25.14
C PRO A 39 -8.29 0.62 25.94
N SER A 40 -8.69 1.75 26.54
CA SER A 40 -9.91 1.86 27.34
C SER A 40 -11.16 1.51 26.53
N ASP A 41 -12.23 1.08 27.20
CA ASP A 41 -13.51 0.77 26.53
C ASP A 41 -14.11 1.99 25.83
N GLU A 42 -13.86 3.19 26.34
CA GLU A 42 -14.21 4.47 25.71
C GLU A 42 -13.46 4.66 24.38
N LEU A 43 -12.14 4.43 24.37
CA LEU A 43 -11.33 4.54 23.15
C LEU A 43 -11.68 3.44 22.13
N LYS A 44 -11.95 2.21 22.58
CA LYS A 44 -12.42 1.12 21.69
C LYS A 44 -13.77 1.48 21.05
N LYS A 45 -14.68 2.11 21.80
CA LYS A 45 -15.98 2.63 21.30
C LYS A 45 -15.82 3.80 20.34
N GLU A 46 -14.92 4.73 20.61
CA GLU A 46 -14.63 5.86 19.71
C GLU A 46 -14.02 5.39 18.38
N LEU A 47 -13.08 4.43 18.44
CA LEU A 47 -12.50 3.80 17.26
C LEU A 47 -13.55 2.99 16.49
N ALA A 48 -14.45 2.26 17.16
CA ALA A 48 -15.53 1.53 16.51
C ALA A 48 -16.55 2.45 15.80
N ALA A 49 -16.82 3.65 16.33
CA ALA A 49 -17.61 4.68 15.64
C ALA A 49 -16.86 5.20 14.41
N SER A 50 -15.56 5.45 14.53
CA SER A 50 -14.74 6.04 13.46
C SER A 50 -14.40 5.05 12.33
N CYS A 51 -14.36 3.75 12.60
CA CYS A 51 -13.96 2.70 11.65
C CYS A 51 -15.12 2.18 10.77
N VAL A 52 -16.02 3.05 10.31
CA VAL A 52 -17.11 2.68 9.40
C VAL A 52 -16.54 2.09 8.11
N GLY A 53 -17.12 0.99 7.62
CA GLY A 53 -16.67 0.33 6.38
C GLY A 53 -15.35 -0.46 6.47
N TYR A 54 -14.72 -0.54 7.64
CA TYR A 54 -13.60 -1.44 7.91
C TYR A 54 -14.11 -2.89 8.02
N CYS A 55 -13.44 -3.83 7.36
CA CYS A 55 -13.62 -5.25 7.64
C CYS A 55 -12.72 -5.70 8.80
N GLY A 56 -12.94 -6.91 9.34
CA GLY A 56 -12.11 -7.44 10.44
C GLY A 56 -10.61 -7.51 10.12
N ALA A 57 -10.23 -7.68 8.85
CA ALA A 57 -8.83 -7.62 8.43
C ALA A 57 -8.24 -6.20 8.50
N ASP A 58 -9.06 -5.17 8.23
CA ASP A 58 -8.64 -3.77 8.33
C ASP A 58 -8.53 -3.32 9.80
N LEU A 59 -9.44 -3.77 10.67
CA LEU A 59 -9.36 -3.52 12.11
C LEU A 59 -8.10 -4.16 12.72
N LYS A 60 -7.77 -5.39 12.30
CA LYS A 60 -6.51 -6.04 12.64
C LYS A 60 -5.30 -5.25 12.15
N ALA A 61 -5.35 -4.74 10.91
CA ALA A 61 -4.29 -3.91 10.35
C ALA A 61 -4.13 -2.61 11.15
N LEU A 62 -5.25 -1.96 11.55
CA LEU A 62 -5.26 -0.75 12.37
C LEU A 62 -4.58 -0.94 13.73
N CYS A 63 -4.93 -1.99 14.47
CA CYS A 63 -4.24 -2.34 15.73
C CYS A 63 -2.74 -2.59 15.51
N THR A 64 -2.36 -3.22 14.39
CA THR A 64 -0.96 -3.52 14.04
C THR A 64 -0.18 -2.24 13.68
N GLU A 65 -0.76 -1.37 12.86
CA GLU A 65 -0.15 -0.11 12.41
C GLU A 65 -0.05 0.95 13.51
N ALA A 66 -0.98 0.95 14.47
CA ALA A 66 -0.88 1.77 15.69
C ALA A 66 0.27 1.29 16.59
N ALA A 67 0.42 -0.02 16.80
CA ALA A 67 1.53 -0.59 17.55
C ALA A 67 2.90 -0.34 16.86
N ILE A 68 2.96 -0.43 15.53
CA ILE A 68 4.17 -0.11 14.75
C ILE A 68 4.54 1.38 14.87
N ARG A 69 3.56 2.31 14.94
CA ARG A 69 3.84 3.74 15.19
C ARG A 69 4.39 3.97 16.59
N ALA A 70 3.77 3.42 17.63
CA ALA A 70 4.26 3.52 19.00
C ALA A 70 5.69 2.97 19.15
N PHE A 71 5.99 1.86 18.49
CA PHE A 71 7.34 1.29 18.43
C PHE A 71 8.32 2.20 17.68
N ARG A 72 7.92 2.79 16.54
CA ARG A 72 8.75 3.72 15.75
C ARG A 72 9.06 5.03 16.48
N GLU A 73 8.09 5.63 17.19
CA GLU A 73 8.36 6.83 17.98
C GLU A 73 9.29 6.51 19.17
N LYS A 74 9.11 5.35 19.82
CA LYS A 74 9.93 5.00 20.98
C LYS A 74 11.36 4.57 20.62
N TYR A 75 11.53 3.87 19.49
CA TYR A 75 12.81 3.26 19.10
C TYR A 75 13.23 3.56 17.64
N PRO A 76 13.35 4.84 17.24
CA PRO A 76 13.72 5.22 15.88
C PRO A 76 15.09 4.67 15.42
N GLN A 77 16.03 4.44 16.34
CA GLN A 77 17.35 3.86 16.05
C GLN A 77 17.30 2.45 15.44
N VAL A 78 16.22 1.69 15.71
CA VAL A 78 16.01 0.34 15.15
C VAL A 78 15.76 0.36 13.63
N TYR A 79 15.34 1.52 13.10
CA TYR A 79 15.16 1.73 11.65
C TYR A 79 16.31 2.50 10.99
N SER A 80 17.31 2.92 11.79
CA SER A 80 18.42 3.78 11.35
C SER A 80 19.78 3.08 11.34
N SER A 81 19.87 1.82 11.81
CA SER A 81 21.13 1.06 11.84
C SER A 81 20.90 -0.46 11.97
N ASP A 82 21.81 -1.26 11.40
CA ASP A 82 21.75 -2.73 11.43
C ASP A 82 22.24 -3.36 12.77
N ASP A 83 22.60 -2.55 13.76
CA ASP A 83 23.04 -3.05 15.08
C ASP A 83 21.85 -3.59 15.88
N LYS A 84 22.06 -4.70 16.61
CA LYS A 84 21.07 -5.22 17.55
C LYS A 84 21.09 -4.40 18.85
N PHE A 85 19.93 -3.86 19.23
CA PHE A 85 19.72 -3.18 20.50
C PHE A 85 18.99 -4.08 21.50
N VAL A 86 19.20 -3.87 22.80
CA VAL A 86 18.32 -4.40 23.84
C VAL A 86 17.05 -3.55 23.83
N ILE A 87 15.90 -4.14 23.52
CA ILE A 87 14.61 -3.44 23.39
C ILE A 87 13.69 -3.86 24.52
N ASP A 88 13.25 -2.89 25.32
CA ASP A 88 12.21 -3.10 26.34
C ASP A 88 10.82 -2.98 25.71
N VAL A 89 10.38 -4.08 25.10
CA VAL A 89 9.06 -4.21 24.45
C VAL A 89 7.92 -3.86 25.41
N ASP A 90 8.11 -4.19 26.69
CA ASP A 90 7.16 -4.02 27.80
C ASP A 90 6.90 -2.55 28.16
N SER A 91 7.61 -1.63 27.50
CA SER A 91 7.53 -0.19 27.70
C SER A 91 6.91 0.59 26.51
N VAL A 92 6.52 -0.10 25.44
CA VAL A 92 5.86 0.52 24.27
C VAL A 92 4.36 0.64 24.54
N GLN A 93 3.87 1.87 24.71
CA GLN A 93 2.45 2.16 24.99
C GLN A 93 1.76 2.79 23.78
N VAL A 94 0.57 2.29 23.43
CA VAL A 94 -0.17 2.69 22.22
C VAL A 94 -1.25 3.72 22.58
N GLU A 95 -0.85 4.98 22.69
CA GLU A 95 -1.76 6.11 22.86
C GLU A 95 -2.71 6.35 21.66
N LYS A 96 -3.82 7.06 21.89
CA LYS A 96 -4.88 7.39 20.91
C LYS A 96 -4.36 7.96 19.57
N TYR A 97 -3.33 8.81 19.59
CA TYR A 97 -2.85 9.45 18.36
C TYR A 97 -2.25 8.46 17.36
N HIS A 98 -1.62 7.38 17.82
CA HIS A 98 -1.11 6.31 16.95
C HIS A 98 -2.22 5.63 16.14
N PHE A 99 -3.43 5.50 16.70
CA PHE A 99 -4.59 4.99 15.97
C PHE A 99 -5.07 5.99 14.93
N LEU A 100 -5.15 7.29 15.25
CA LEU A 100 -5.56 8.33 14.30
C LEU A 100 -4.60 8.43 13.10
N GLU A 101 -3.29 8.36 13.35
CA GLU A 101 -2.26 8.29 12.30
C GLU A 101 -2.26 6.98 11.50
N ALA A 102 -2.76 5.88 12.09
CA ALA A 102 -2.93 4.62 11.37
C ALA A 102 -4.18 4.65 10.48
N MET A 103 -5.28 5.24 10.96
CA MET A 103 -6.51 5.44 10.18
C MET A 103 -6.29 6.33 8.95
N SER A 104 -5.42 7.34 9.02
CA SER A 104 -5.09 8.18 7.84
C SER A 104 -4.33 7.43 6.74
N THR A 105 -3.78 6.25 7.04
CA THR A 105 -2.99 5.42 6.13
C THR A 105 -3.76 4.19 5.62
N ILE A 106 -4.80 3.74 6.33
CA ILE A 106 -5.58 2.55 5.99
C ILE A 106 -6.87 2.93 5.28
N THR A 107 -6.92 2.73 3.96
CA THR A 107 -8.17 2.80 3.19
C THR A 107 -9.11 1.64 3.58
N PRO A 108 -10.35 1.86 4.04
CA PRO A 108 -11.26 0.79 4.48
C PRO A 108 -11.65 -0.15 3.34
N ALA A 109 -11.90 -1.44 3.59
CA ALA A 109 -12.28 -2.39 2.54
C ALA A 109 -13.51 -1.95 1.72
N ALA A 110 -14.54 -1.36 2.35
CA ALA A 110 -15.71 -0.85 1.64
C ALA A 110 -15.37 0.22 0.59
N HIS A 111 -14.30 1.00 0.82
CA HIS A 111 -13.85 2.09 -0.06
C HIS A 111 -12.96 1.58 -1.22
N ARG A 112 -12.60 0.29 -1.28
CA ARG A 112 -11.62 -0.26 -2.25
C ARG A 112 -12.22 -0.67 -3.60
N GLY A 113 -13.50 -0.38 -3.88
CA GLY A 113 -14.12 -0.74 -5.16
C GLY A 113 -15.63 -0.54 -5.32
N SER A 114 -16.34 0.01 -4.32
CA SER A 114 -17.78 0.29 -4.41
C SER A 114 -18.10 1.70 -3.88
N ILE A 115 -19.26 2.23 -4.26
CA ILE A 115 -19.73 3.55 -3.81
C ILE A 115 -20.25 3.43 -2.37
N VAL A 116 -19.50 3.98 -1.42
CA VAL A 116 -19.88 3.96 -0.01
C VAL A 116 -20.92 5.05 0.26
N HIS A 117 -22.18 4.60 0.36
CA HIS A 117 -23.36 5.42 0.64
C HIS A 117 -23.62 5.66 2.14
N SER A 118 -23.18 4.78 3.04
CA SER A 118 -23.27 4.96 4.50
C SER A 118 -22.08 5.76 5.03
N ARG A 119 -22.30 6.91 5.67
CA ARG A 119 -21.24 7.77 6.25
C ARG A 119 -21.75 8.50 7.49
N PRO A 120 -20.96 8.62 8.58
CA PRO A 120 -21.37 9.39 9.75
C PRO A 120 -21.52 10.88 9.42
N LEU A 121 -22.42 11.56 10.14
CA LEU A 121 -22.63 12.99 10.01
C LEU A 121 -21.34 13.76 10.40
N SER A 122 -20.85 14.61 9.49
CA SER A 122 -19.63 15.40 9.72
C SER A 122 -19.82 16.36 10.89
N GLN A 123 -18.85 16.39 11.82
CA GLN A 123 -18.89 17.23 13.03
C GLN A 123 -18.98 18.74 12.70
N VAL A 124 -18.56 19.15 11.50
CA VAL A 124 -18.66 20.54 11.02
C VAL A 124 -20.11 20.96 10.79
N VAL A 125 -20.90 20.11 10.10
CA VAL A 125 -22.30 20.41 9.73
C VAL A 125 -23.32 19.79 10.69
N GLY A 126 -22.88 18.92 11.59
CA GLY A 126 -23.66 18.29 12.64
C GLY A 126 -24.57 19.24 13.44
N PRO A 127 -24.08 20.41 13.90
CA PRO A 127 -24.90 21.40 14.60
C PRO A 127 -26.15 21.87 13.84
N CYS A 128 -26.10 21.89 12.50
CA CYS A 128 -27.22 22.26 11.64
C CYS A 128 -28.14 21.07 11.28
N LEU A 129 -27.56 19.88 11.14
CA LEU A 129 -28.23 18.73 10.53
C LEU A 129 -28.72 17.67 11.53
N LYS A 130 -28.27 17.69 12.78
CA LYS A 130 -28.65 16.68 13.79
C LYS A 130 -30.16 16.59 13.99
N ARG A 131 -30.88 17.72 14.00
CA ARG A 131 -32.36 17.74 14.07
C ARG A 131 -33.04 17.04 12.89
N HIS A 132 -32.43 17.07 11.71
CA HIS A 132 -32.97 16.39 10.53
C HIS A 132 -32.62 14.90 10.53
N LEU A 133 -31.45 14.49 11.04
CA LEU A 133 -31.13 13.08 11.26
C LEU A 133 -32.09 12.45 12.28
N GLU A 134 -32.25 13.08 13.45
CA GLU A 134 -33.17 12.64 14.51
C GLU A 134 -34.62 12.53 13.99
N GLY A 135 -35.16 13.60 13.39
CA GLY A 135 -36.53 13.62 12.86
C GLY A 135 -36.78 12.69 11.66
N VAL A 136 -35.74 12.22 10.96
CA VAL A 136 -35.86 11.13 9.98
C VAL A 136 -35.86 9.78 10.68
N MET A 137 -34.96 9.54 11.63
CA MET A 137 -34.87 8.27 12.37
C MET A 137 -36.13 7.97 13.19
N ASP A 138 -36.80 8.99 13.72
CA ASP A 138 -38.14 8.88 14.33
C ASP A 138 -39.16 8.30 13.31
N ARG A 139 -39.22 8.87 12.10
CA ARG A 139 -40.15 8.39 11.05
C ARG A 139 -39.79 7.02 10.50
N ILE A 140 -38.51 6.66 10.46
CA ILE A 140 -38.11 5.29 10.10
C ILE A 140 -38.49 4.34 11.22
N SER A 141 -38.45 4.75 12.49
CA SER A 141 -38.92 3.92 13.62
C SER A 141 -40.43 3.65 13.55
N ASP A 142 -41.24 4.63 13.12
CA ASP A 142 -42.68 4.47 12.85
C ASP A 142 -42.96 3.51 11.66
N VAL A 143 -42.18 3.61 10.58
CA VAL A 143 -42.43 2.88 9.32
C VAL A 143 -41.73 1.50 9.29
N PHE A 144 -40.67 1.32 10.07
CA PHE A 144 -39.78 0.17 10.07
C PHE A 144 -39.29 -0.15 11.51
N PRO A 145 -40.18 -0.61 12.41
CA PRO A 145 -39.91 -0.77 13.84
C PRO A 145 -38.85 -1.85 14.21
N PHE A 146 -38.27 -2.54 13.23
CA PHE A 146 -37.19 -3.52 13.40
C PHE A 146 -35.88 -2.92 13.91
N ILE A 147 -35.73 -1.59 13.91
CA ILE A 147 -34.62 -0.87 14.56
C ILE A 147 -34.55 -1.20 16.06
N ASN A 148 -35.71 -1.36 16.71
CA ASN A 148 -35.79 -1.63 18.14
C ASN A 148 -35.82 -3.14 18.40
N GLU A 149 -34.69 -3.69 18.87
CA GLU A 149 -34.50 -5.14 19.08
C GLU A 149 -35.55 -5.79 19.97
N ASP A 150 -36.17 -5.05 20.89
CA ASP A 150 -37.26 -5.57 21.74
C ASP A 150 -38.56 -5.82 20.96
N VAL A 151 -38.90 -5.00 19.96
CA VAL A 151 -40.11 -5.20 19.14
C VAL A 151 -40.03 -6.51 18.36
N SER A 152 -38.83 -6.83 17.85
CA SER A 152 -38.52 -8.10 17.17
C SER A 152 -38.76 -9.33 18.08
N LYS A 153 -38.52 -9.21 19.40
CA LYS A 153 -38.75 -10.30 20.37
C LYS A 153 -40.25 -10.58 20.57
N TYR A 154 -41.09 -9.55 20.64
CA TYR A 154 -42.55 -9.71 20.79
C TYR A 154 -43.22 -10.31 19.56
N SER A 155 -42.67 -10.06 18.36
CA SER A 155 -43.15 -10.67 17.11
C SER A 155 -43.10 -12.21 17.15
N LEU A 156 -42.01 -12.78 17.67
CA LEU A 156 -41.78 -14.23 17.73
C LEU A 156 -42.64 -14.96 18.78
N LEU A 157 -43.23 -14.26 19.75
CA LEU A 157 -44.02 -14.86 20.83
C LEU A 157 -45.51 -15.03 20.49
N SER A 158 -45.97 -14.48 19.38
CA SER A 158 -47.39 -14.53 18.97
C SER A 158 -47.74 -15.82 18.23
N PHE A 159 -47.97 -16.90 18.99
CA PHE A 159 -48.44 -18.19 18.47
C PHE A 159 -49.67 -18.04 17.54
N GLY A 160 -49.50 -18.37 16.26
CA GLY A 160 -50.60 -18.54 15.29
C GLY A 160 -51.15 -17.27 14.63
N SER A 161 -50.72 -16.06 15.02
CA SER A 161 -51.17 -14.81 14.39
C SER A 161 -50.06 -13.76 14.41
N ALA A 162 -49.12 -13.84 13.46
CA ALA A 162 -48.14 -12.81 13.22
C ALA A 162 -48.82 -11.54 12.68
N ILE A 163 -49.04 -10.55 13.55
CA ILE A 163 -49.51 -9.22 13.13
C ILE A 163 -48.42 -8.60 12.24
N PRO A 164 -48.75 -8.12 11.02
CA PRO A 164 -47.76 -7.43 10.18
C PRO A 164 -47.29 -6.14 10.87
N LEU A 165 -46.08 -6.16 11.44
CA LEU A 165 -45.43 -4.99 12.04
C LEU A 165 -45.04 -3.92 11.02
N VAL A 166 -45.10 -4.26 9.73
CA VAL A 166 -44.69 -3.45 8.59
C VAL A 166 -45.68 -3.66 7.45
N TYR A 167 -46.01 -2.59 6.74
CA TYR A 167 -46.76 -2.62 5.48
C TYR A 167 -46.05 -1.74 4.44
N ARG A 168 -45.41 -2.35 3.43
CA ARG A 168 -44.64 -1.71 2.34
C ARG A 168 -43.86 -0.45 2.80
N PRO A 169 -42.79 -0.62 3.58
CA PRO A 169 -42.09 0.48 4.22
C PRO A 169 -41.31 1.27 3.15
N ARG A 170 -41.80 2.46 2.82
CA ARG A 170 -41.18 3.38 1.85
C ARG A 170 -41.07 4.77 2.49
N LEU A 171 -39.90 5.41 2.41
CA LEU A 171 -39.64 6.78 2.87
C LEU A 171 -38.86 7.56 1.80
N LEU A 172 -39.24 8.81 1.55
CA LEU A 172 -38.51 9.73 0.68
C LEU A 172 -38.01 10.94 1.49
N ILE A 173 -36.71 11.22 1.43
CA ILE A 173 -36.12 12.44 1.99
C ILE A 173 -35.98 13.46 0.86
N CYS A 174 -36.79 14.52 0.89
CA CYS A 174 -36.67 15.70 0.03
C CYS A 174 -35.79 16.75 0.72
N GLY A 175 -35.06 17.58 -0.03
CA GLY A 175 -34.24 18.67 0.55
C GLY A 175 -33.51 19.43 -0.53
N ASP A 176 -33.57 20.77 -0.56
CA ASP A 176 -32.86 21.53 -1.60
C ASP A 176 -31.34 21.37 -1.50
N ASP A 177 -30.62 21.70 -2.58
CA ASP A 177 -29.15 21.56 -2.68
C ASP A 177 -28.41 22.29 -1.53
N PHE A 178 -29.08 23.27 -0.90
CA PHE A 178 -28.59 24.09 0.20
C PHE A 178 -28.96 23.56 1.60
N GLY A 179 -29.94 22.65 1.70
CA GLY A 179 -30.38 22.00 2.94
C GLY A 179 -29.46 20.89 3.45
N GLY A 180 -28.47 20.46 2.66
CA GLY A 180 -27.48 19.45 3.09
C GLY A 180 -27.94 18.00 3.00
N LEU A 181 -28.84 17.69 2.05
CA LEU A 181 -29.34 16.34 1.77
C LEU A 181 -28.22 15.30 1.59
N ASP A 182 -27.13 15.70 0.93
CA ASP A 182 -25.92 14.87 0.70
C ASP A 182 -25.20 14.42 1.98
N HIS A 183 -25.43 15.10 3.10
CA HIS A 183 -24.94 14.68 4.43
C HIS A 183 -26.00 13.87 5.19
N VAL A 184 -27.28 14.26 5.11
CA VAL A 184 -28.38 13.59 5.85
C VAL A 184 -28.64 12.16 5.34
N GLY A 185 -28.73 11.96 4.02
CA GLY A 185 -28.99 10.62 3.45
C GLY A 185 -27.96 9.57 3.86
N PRO A 186 -26.64 9.85 3.70
CA PRO A 186 -25.59 8.98 4.18
C PRO A 186 -25.54 8.76 5.69
N ALA A 187 -25.90 9.76 6.49
CA ALA A 187 -25.97 9.65 7.95
C ALA A 187 -27.10 8.71 8.40
N VAL A 188 -28.28 8.78 7.77
CA VAL A 188 -29.39 7.84 8.00
C VAL A 188 -28.96 6.41 7.64
N LEU A 189 -28.25 6.22 6.53
CA LEU A 189 -27.68 4.91 6.18
C LEU A 189 -26.57 4.43 7.12
N HIS A 190 -25.94 5.33 7.89
CA HIS A 190 -24.95 4.97 8.90
C HIS A 190 -25.60 4.53 10.22
N GLU A 191 -26.59 5.24 10.73
CA GLU A 191 -27.35 4.79 11.92
C GLU A 191 -28.04 3.43 11.67
N LEU A 192 -28.38 3.14 10.41
CA LEU A 192 -28.98 1.88 9.97
C LEU A 192 -27.96 0.78 9.57
N GLU A 193 -26.67 0.92 9.91
CA GLU A 193 -25.62 -0.05 9.53
C GLU A 193 -25.81 -1.49 10.07
N LYS A 194 -26.78 -1.72 10.97
CA LYS A 194 -27.22 -3.07 11.36
C LYS A 194 -27.93 -3.82 10.22
N PHE A 195 -28.39 -3.14 9.18
CA PHE A 195 -29.11 -3.72 8.04
C PHE A 195 -28.28 -3.64 6.74
N PRO A 196 -28.33 -4.68 5.88
CA PRO A 196 -27.67 -4.63 4.57
C PRO A 196 -28.36 -3.61 3.65
N VAL A 197 -27.56 -2.71 3.07
CA VAL A 197 -27.98 -1.62 2.19
C VAL A 197 -27.69 -1.97 0.74
N HIS A 198 -28.75 -2.03 -0.06
CA HIS A 198 -28.76 -2.41 -1.48
C HIS A 198 -29.02 -1.17 -2.33
N SER A 199 -27.98 -0.65 -2.99
CA SER A 199 -28.07 0.61 -3.74
C SER A 199 -28.56 0.40 -5.17
N VAL A 200 -29.65 1.08 -5.53
CA VAL A 200 -30.34 1.02 -6.83
C VAL A 200 -29.92 2.19 -7.75
N GLY A 201 -28.98 3.03 -7.31
CA GLY A 201 -28.46 4.15 -8.12
C GLY A 201 -27.88 3.68 -9.46
N LEU A 202 -28.05 4.47 -10.52
CA LEU A 202 -27.58 4.11 -11.88
C LEU A 202 -26.09 3.68 -11.92
N PRO A 203 -25.14 4.32 -11.20
CA PRO A 203 -23.76 3.85 -11.15
C PRO A 203 -23.58 2.45 -10.52
N SER A 204 -24.45 2.05 -9.59
CA SER A 204 -24.46 0.70 -9.00
C SER A 204 -24.96 -0.33 -10.00
N LEU A 205 -26.06 -0.04 -10.71
CA LEU A 205 -26.61 -0.89 -11.77
C LEU A 205 -25.62 -1.09 -12.95
N LEU A 206 -24.78 -0.08 -13.23
CA LEU A 206 -23.78 -0.11 -14.30
C LEU A 206 -22.41 -0.68 -13.87
N SER A 207 -22.21 -0.99 -12.58
CA SER A 207 -20.96 -1.56 -12.06
C SER A 207 -21.08 -3.01 -11.57
N ASP A 208 -22.28 -3.59 -11.59
CA ASP A 208 -22.49 -5.03 -11.37
C ASP A 208 -21.87 -5.85 -12.51
N ALA A 209 -20.75 -6.53 -12.21
CA ALA A 209 -20.04 -7.39 -13.15
C ALA A 209 -20.73 -8.74 -13.43
N SER A 210 -21.83 -9.07 -12.74
CA SER A 210 -22.63 -10.27 -12.97
C SER A 210 -23.72 -10.06 -14.04
N ALA A 211 -24.17 -8.83 -14.22
CA ALA A 211 -25.24 -8.44 -15.14
C ALA A 211 -24.70 -7.92 -16.49
N LYS A 212 -25.52 -8.03 -17.54
CA LYS A 212 -25.25 -7.51 -18.89
C LYS A 212 -26.06 -6.25 -19.20
N THR A 213 -27.15 -6.01 -18.47
CA THR A 213 -28.03 -4.85 -18.62
C THR A 213 -28.45 -4.34 -17.23
N PRO A 214 -28.78 -3.04 -17.08
CA PRO A 214 -29.17 -2.49 -15.78
C PRO A 214 -30.48 -3.10 -15.22
N GLU A 215 -31.33 -3.66 -16.07
CA GLU A 215 -32.53 -4.42 -15.65
C GLU A 215 -32.16 -5.77 -15.03
N GLU A 216 -31.17 -6.49 -15.57
CA GLU A 216 -30.65 -7.74 -15.00
C GLU A 216 -30.01 -7.47 -13.63
N ALA A 217 -29.21 -6.40 -13.52
CA ALA A 217 -28.66 -5.92 -12.24
C ALA A 217 -29.76 -5.55 -11.23
N LEU A 218 -30.81 -4.85 -11.68
CA LEU A 218 -31.94 -4.47 -10.82
C LEU A 218 -32.69 -5.69 -10.25
N VAL A 219 -32.89 -6.72 -11.08
CA VAL A 219 -33.46 -8.01 -10.64
C VAL A 219 -32.54 -8.72 -9.65
N HIS A 220 -31.22 -8.73 -9.87
CA HIS A 220 -30.25 -9.30 -8.94
C HIS A 220 -30.31 -8.61 -7.56
N ILE A 221 -30.30 -7.28 -7.53
CA ILE A 221 -30.32 -6.48 -6.29
C ILE A 221 -31.63 -6.70 -5.52
N PHE A 222 -32.79 -6.72 -6.18
CA PHE A 222 -34.06 -7.06 -5.53
C PHE A 222 -34.09 -8.52 -5.04
N GLY A 223 -33.45 -9.45 -5.76
CA GLY A 223 -33.27 -10.83 -5.35
C GLY A 223 -32.33 -11.01 -4.15
N GLU A 224 -31.32 -10.16 -3.98
CA GLU A 224 -30.47 -10.14 -2.79
C GLU A 224 -31.19 -9.50 -1.59
N ALA A 225 -31.82 -8.34 -1.76
CA ALA A 225 -32.62 -7.69 -0.70
C ALA A 225 -33.70 -8.62 -0.12
N ARG A 226 -34.38 -9.41 -0.97
CA ARG A 226 -35.36 -10.44 -0.54
C ARG A 226 -34.74 -11.61 0.22
N ARG A 227 -33.44 -11.90 0.05
CA ARG A 227 -32.71 -12.95 0.78
C ARG A 227 -32.10 -12.45 2.08
N THR A 228 -31.73 -11.17 2.15
CA THR A 228 -31.02 -10.56 3.29
C THR A 228 -31.95 -9.79 4.25
N THR A 229 -33.24 -10.13 4.30
CA THR A 229 -34.23 -9.41 5.13
C THR A 229 -33.98 -9.60 6.64
N PRO A 230 -34.14 -8.56 7.50
CA PRO A 230 -34.53 -7.18 7.18
C PRO A 230 -33.42 -6.39 6.46
N SER A 231 -33.77 -5.64 5.42
CA SER A 231 -32.81 -4.92 4.56
C SER A 231 -33.31 -3.57 4.06
N ILE A 232 -32.44 -2.81 3.41
CA ILE A 232 -32.74 -1.47 2.87
C ILE A 232 -32.44 -1.44 1.36
N LEU A 233 -33.40 -1.00 0.55
CA LEU A 233 -33.21 -0.62 -0.85
C LEU A 233 -33.02 0.91 -0.93
N TYR A 234 -31.88 1.37 -1.42
CA TYR A 234 -31.54 2.80 -1.44
C TYR A 234 -31.60 3.38 -2.87
N LEU A 235 -32.38 4.45 -3.06
CA LEU A 235 -32.52 5.22 -4.30
C LEU A 235 -31.91 6.63 -4.15
N PRO A 236 -30.60 6.81 -4.41
CA PRO A 236 -29.98 8.13 -4.38
C PRO A 236 -30.50 9.02 -5.51
N GLN A 237 -30.81 10.29 -5.20
CA GLN A 237 -31.23 11.33 -6.16
C GLN A 237 -32.35 10.84 -7.11
N PHE A 238 -33.42 10.31 -6.51
CA PHE A 238 -34.55 9.64 -7.14
C PHE A 238 -35.19 10.40 -8.32
N HIS A 239 -35.33 11.73 -8.22
CA HIS A 239 -35.81 12.57 -9.35
C HIS A 239 -34.92 12.42 -10.60
N LEU A 240 -33.61 12.66 -10.48
CA LEU A 240 -32.64 12.53 -11.56
C LEU A 240 -32.49 11.08 -12.03
N TRP A 241 -32.62 10.10 -11.13
CA TRP A 241 -32.71 8.69 -11.48
C TRP A 241 -33.90 8.44 -12.42
N TRP A 242 -35.08 9.00 -12.09
CA TRP A 242 -36.31 8.82 -12.86
C TRP A 242 -36.29 9.55 -14.21
N GLU A 243 -35.66 10.73 -14.28
CA GLU A 243 -35.46 11.46 -15.52
C GLU A 243 -34.44 10.78 -16.44
N THR A 244 -33.34 10.25 -15.87
CA THR A 244 -32.22 9.66 -16.63
C THR A 244 -32.46 8.20 -17.03
N ALA A 245 -33.24 7.44 -16.25
CA ALA A 245 -33.60 6.07 -16.59
C ALA A 245 -34.44 6.00 -17.86
N HIS A 246 -34.26 4.96 -18.66
CA HIS A 246 -35.12 4.64 -19.80
C HIS A 246 -36.38 3.87 -19.36
N GLU A 247 -37.47 3.99 -20.13
CA GLU A 247 -38.80 3.49 -19.77
C GLU A 247 -38.85 2.00 -19.39
N GLN A 248 -38.00 1.16 -20.00
CA GLN A 248 -37.92 -0.27 -19.69
C GLN A 248 -37.41 -0.51 -18.26
N LEU A 249 -36.39 0.24 -17.82
CA LEU A 249 -35.86 0.15 -16.45
C LEU A 249 -36.87 0.66 -15.42
N LYS A 250 -37.63 1.72 -15.74
CA LYS A 250 -38.74 2.22 -14.90
C LYS A 250 -39.84 1.17 -14.74
N ALA A 251 -40.26 0.54 -15.85
CA ALA A 251 -41.26 -0.52 -15.83
C ALA A 251 -40.81 -1.75 -15.02
N VAL A 252 -39.54 -2.15 -15.12
CA VAL A 252 -38.97 -3.23 -14.30
C VAL A 252 -38.93 -2.84 -12.81
N LEU A 253 -38.52 -1.61 -12.47
CA LEU A 253 -38.53 -1.13 -11.08
C LEU A 253 -39.95 -1.16 -10.49
N LEU A 254 -40.95 -0.64 -11.20
CA LEU A 254 -42.34 -0.68 -10.75
C LEU A 254 -42.84 -2.11 -10.56
N THR A 255 -42.57 -3.00 -11.53
CA THR A 255 -42.97 -4.42 -11.47
C THR A 255 -42.36 -5.12 -10.26
N LEU A 256 -41.07 -4.89 -9.98
CA LEU A 256 -40.38 -5.47 -8.83
C LEU A 256 -40.89 -4.88 -7.50
N LEU A 257 -41.16 -3.58 -7.44
CA LEU A 257 -41.75 -2.91 -6.27
C LEU A 257 -43.18 -3.38 -5.95
N ASP A 258 -43.90 -3.92 -6.93
CA ASP A 258 -45.22 -4.52 -6.76
C ASP A 258 -45.21 -6.04 -6.53
N ASP A 259 -44.19 -6.79 -6.98
CA ASP A 259 -43.97 -8.19 -6.59
C ASP A 259 -43.52 -8.33 -5.11
N LEU A 260 -42.97 -7.27 -4.50
CA LEU A 260 -42.63 -7.26 -3.08
C LEU A 260 -43.87 -7.49 -2.19
N PRO A 261 -43.92 -8.57 -1.37
CA PRO A 261 -45.00 -8.83 -0.43
C PRO A 261 -45.17 -7.69 0.56
N SER A 262 -46.41 -7.35 0.90
CA SER A 262 -46.70 -6.16 1.71
C SER A 262 -46.12 -6.22 3.12
N ASN A 263 -45.98 -7.42 3.70
CA ASN A 263 -45.42 -7.66 5.02
C ASN A 263 -43.90 -7.91 5.04
N LEU A 264 -43.20 -7.77 3.91
CA LEU A 264 -41.76 -8.03 3.84
C LEU A 264 -40.97 -6.83 4.42
N PRO A 265 -40.01 -7.04 5.35
CA PRO A 265 -39.23 -5.95 5.94
C PRO A 265 -38.08 -5.53 5.03
N VAL A 266 -38.41 -4.88 3.90
CA VAL A 266 -37.46 -4.24 2.98
C VAL A 266 -37.81 -2.76 2.88
N LEU A 267 -37.05 -1.90 3.57
CA LEU A 267 -37.24 -0.45 3.57
C LEU A 267 -36.76 0.15 2.24
N LEU A 268 -37.66 0.78 1.48
CA LEU A 268 -37.29 1.62 0.34
C LEU A 268 -36.98 3.04 0.83
N LEU A 269 -35.72 3.45 0.77
CA LEU A 269 -35.27 4.79 1.16
C LEU A 269 -34.83 5.58 -0.09
N GLY A 270 -35.53 6.65 -0.42
CA GLY A 270 -35.16 7.58 -1.50
C GLY A 270 -34.58 8.89 -0.97
N THR A 271 -33.72 9.55 -1.75
CA THR A 271 -33.34 10.96 -1.57
C THR A 271 -33.69 11.77 -2.82
N SER A 272 -34.16 13.01 -2.69
CA SER A 272 -34.53 13.89 -3.81
C SER A 272 -34.22 15.35 -3.51
N THR A 273 -33.59 16.08 -4.45
CA THR A 273 -33.38 17.53 -4.29
C THR A 273 -34.66 18.33 -4.56
N VAL A 274 -35.55 17.78 -5.38
CA VAL A 274 -36.88 18.31 -5.72
C VAL A 274 -37.90 17.91 -4.64
N SER A 275 -38.80 18.84 -4.29
CA SER A 275 -39.87 18.62 -3.30
C SER A 275 -40.96 17.69 -3.83
N PHE A 276 -41.66 16.97 -2.94
CA PHE A 276 -42.66 15.97 -3.34
C PHE A 276 -43.80 16.54 -4.20
N GLU A 277 -44.18 17.81 -4.02
CA GLU A 277 -45.22 18.48 -4.80
C GLU A 277 -44.81 18.79 -6.25
N GLN A 278 -43.51 18.78 -6.53
CA GLN A 278 -42.91 19.10 -7.83
C GLN A 278 -42.50 17.85 -8.63
N LEU A 279 -42.61 16.65 -8.05
CA LEU A 279 -42.33 15.39 -8.74
C LEU A 279 -43.47 15.01 -9.70
N ASP A 280 -43.10 14.42 -10.84
CA ASP A 280 -44.06 13.83 -11.78
C ASP A 280 -44.97 12.80 -11.10
N LYS A 281 -46.22 12.70 -11.55
CA LYS A 281 -47.25 11.86 -10.91
C LYS A 281 -46.86 10.38 -10.83
N ASP A 282 -46.18 9.88 -11.86
CA ASP A 282 -45.72 8.48 -11.91
C ASP A 282 -44.51 8.25 -11.00
N CYS A 283 -43.62 9.24 -10.89
CA CYS A 283 -42.50 9.27 -9.94
C CYS A 283 -43.01 9.32 -8.48
N ALA A 284 -43.98 10.21 -8.21
CA ALA A 284 -44.64 10.35 -6.93
C ALA A 284 -45.46 9.10 -6.53
N SER A 285 -45.92 8.27 -7.48
CA SER A 285 -46.69 7.06 -7.18
C SER A 285 -45.94 6.03 -6.32
N ILE A 286 -44.60 6.05 -6.34
CA ILE A 286 -43.76 5.13 -5.58
C ILE A 286 -43.79 5.45 -4.07
N PHE A 287 -43.95 6.72 -3.68
CA PHE A 287 -43.86 7.18 -2.30
C PHE A 287 -45.16 7.86 -1.82
N THR A 288 -45.61 7.56 -0.59
CA THR A 288 -46.80 8.22 -0.03
C THR A 288 -46.42 9.53 0.63
N SER A 289 -47.21 10.60 0.43
CA SER A 289 -47.00 11.94 1.01
C SER A 289 -46.89 11.98 2.54
N ARG A 290 -47.45 10.98 3.25
CA ARG A 290 -47.28 10.80 4.70
C ARG A 290 -45.85 10.40 5.09
N ASN A 291 -45.16 9.68 4.19
CA ASN A 291 -43.83 9.11 4.40
C ASN A 291 -42.76 9.92 3.63
N THR A 292 -42.98 11.22 3.44
CA THR A 292 -41.95 12.14 2.98
C THR A 292 -41.40 12.93 4.16
N TYR A 293 -40.10 13.22 4.15
CA TYR A 293 -39.45 14.12 5.08
C TYR A 293 -38.81 15.26 4.29
N GLN A 294 -39.05 16.50 4.70
CA GLN A 294 -38.39 17.67 4.11
C GLN A 294 -37.21 18.08 4.99
N VAL A 295 -36.02 18.14 4.38
CA VAL A 295 -34.84 18.81 4.92
C VAL A 295 -34.94 20.29 4.53
N ASP A 296 -34.76 21.16 5.51
CA ASP A 296 -34.89 22.61 5.36
C ASP A 296 -33.50 23.25 5.40
N ARG A 297 -33.41 24.52 5.00
CA ARG A 297 -32.19 25.30 5.20
C ARG A 297 -31.90 25.52 6.69
N PRO A 298 -30.61 25.72 7.08
CA PRO A 298 -30.25 26.01 8.46
C PRO A 298 -31.00 27.20 9.05
N SER A 299 -31.71 26.96 10.15
CA SER A 299 -32.43 28.00 10.90
C SER A 299 -31.46 28.98 11.57
N LYS A 300 -32.00 30.02 12.21
CA LYS A 300 -31.18 30.94 13.03
C LYS A 300 -30.57 30.24 14.25
N GLU A 301 -31.23 29.23 14.80
CA GLU A 301 -30.70 28.47 15.94
C GLU A 301 -29.60 27.49 15.49
N ASP A 302 -29.85 26.74 14.41
CA ASP A 302 -28.88 25.83 13.78
C ASP A 302 -27.54 26.54 13.51
N ARG A 303 -27.60 27.75 12.93
CA ARG A 303 -26.41 28.55 12.62
C ARG A 303 -25.70 29.12 13.84
N SER A 304 -26.43 29.47 14.92
CA SER A 304 -25.77 29.81 16.19
C SER A 304 -24.92 28.64 16.65
N ARG A 305 -25.52 27.44 16.77
CA ARG A 305 -24.84 26.21 17.23
C ARG A 305 -23.65 25.85 16.34
N PHE A 306 -23.73 26.12 15.03
CA PHE A 306 -22.63 25.97 14.09
C PHE A 306 -21.46 26.93 14.37
N PHE A 307 -21.72 28.22 14.58
CA PHE A 307 -20.67 29.18 14.93
C PHE A 307 -20.12 28.97 16.34
N ASP A 308 -20.95 28.53 17.29
CA ASP A 308 -20.52 28.06 18.62
C ASP A 308 -19.48 26.92 18.48
N ALA A 309 -19.77 25.91 17.65
CA ALA A 309 -18.85 24.80 17.37
C ALA A 309 -17.57 25.24 16.60
N LEU A 310 -17.68 26.16 15.63
CA LEU A 310 -16.50 26.75 14.96
C LEU A 310 -15.58 27.45 15.96
N LEU A 311 -16.14 28.20 16.90
CA LEU A 311 -15.37 28.94 17.90
C LEU A 311 -14.77 28.00 18.95
N GLU A 312 -15.47 26.94 19.37
CA GLU A 312 -14.91 25.89 20.22
C GLU A 312 -13.75 25.15 19.53
N ALA A 313 -13.86 24.83 18.24
CA ALA A 313 -12.78 24.24 17.46
C ALA A 313 -11.55 25.16 17.38
N VAL A 314 -11.76 26.46 17.13
CA VAL A 314 -10.70 27.49 17.13
C VAL A 314 -10.00 27.58 18.49
N VAL A 315 -10.73 27.54 19.60
CA VAL A 315 -10.17 27.53 20.97
C VAL A 315 -9.43 26.22 21.27
N SER A 316 -9.94 25.09 20.76
CA SER A 316 -9.32 23.76 20.98
C SER A 316 -7.97 23.63 20.29
N LEU A 317 -7.82 24.18 19.06
CA LEU A 317 -6.54 24.28 18.36
C LEU A 317 -5.47 25.09 19.12
N GLN A 318 -5.85 25.97 20.04
CA GLN A 318 -4.90 26.64 20.95
C GLN A 318 -4.44 25.72 22.09
N LYS A 319 -5.34 24.89 22.63
CA LYS A 319 -5.11 23.99 23.77
C LYS A 319 -4.24 22.78 23.43
N GLU A 320 -4.26 22.29 22.19
CA GLU A 320 -3.40 21.18 21.79
C GLU A 320 -1.93 21.60 21.60
N GLU A 321 -1.70 22.79 21.03
CA GLU A 321 -0.35 23.34 20.84
C GLU A 321 0.40 23.59 22.16
N SER A 322 -0.29 23.93 23.25
CA SER A 322 0.37 24.11 24.55
C SER A 322 0.92 22.79 25.12
N LYS A 323 0.33 21.65 24.73
CA LYS A 323 0.82 20.31 25.08
C LYS A 323 1.97 19.87 24.18
N THR A 324 1.93 20.14 22.88
CA THR A 324 3.06 19.78 21.99
C THR A 324 4.28 20.65 22.20
N LYS A 325 4.14 21.94 22.56
CA LYS A 325 5.26 22.82 22.93
C LYS A 325 5.94 22.45 24.26
N SER A 326 5.34 21.60 25.09
CA SER A 326 5.99 21.05 26.29
C SER A 326 6.68 19.70 26.07
N LYS A 327 6.54 19.09 24.87
CA LYS A 327 7.42 18.00 24.43
C LYS A 327 8.71 18.61 23.87
N ASP A 328 9.72 18.78 24.72
CA ASP A 328 11.11 18.95 24.29
C ASP A 328 11.48 17.88 23.24
N PRO A 329 12.38 18.17 22.28
CA PRO A 329 12.81 17.18 21.30
C PRO A 329 13.43 15.98 22.02
N LYS A 330 12.68 14.87 22.08
CA LYS A 330 13.05 13.63 22.78
C LYS A 330 14.49 13.27 22.44
N THR A 331 15.39 13.48 23.40
CA THR A 331 16.82 13.19 23.23
C THR A 331 16.94 11.70 23.01
N VAL A 332 17.34 11.27 21.80
CA VAL A 332 17.34 9.86 21.40
C VAL A 332 18.23 9.11 22.38
N THR A 333 17.59 8.39 23.29
CA THR A 333 18.28 7.71 24.38
C THR A 333 19.11 6.60 23.75
N GLU A 334 20.43 6.66 23.89
CA GLU A 334 21.32 5.64 23.32
C GLU A 334 20.97 4.28 23.92
N LEU A 335 20.26 3.47 23.14
CA LEU A 335 19.92 2.12 23.57
C LEU A 335 21.22 1.34 23.72
N PRO A 336 21.42 0.60 24.83
CA PRO A 336 22.54 -0.31 24.94
C PRO A 336 22.44 -1.32 23.79
N LYS A 337 23.41 -1.24 22.88
CA LYS A 337 23.64 -2.28 21.87
C LYS A 337 23.83 -3.58 22.62
N VAL A 338 23.19 -4.66 22.15
CA VAL A 338 23.41 -5.99 22.72
C VAL A 338 24.92 -6.22 22.71
N PRO A 339 25.56 -6.55 23.86
CA PRO A 339 26.98 -6.81 23.89
C PRO A 339 27.32 -7.79 22.78
N LYS A 340 28.29 -7.43 21.92
CA LYS A 340 28.77 -8.32 20.87
C LYS A 340 29.58 -9.42 21.52
N GLU A 341 28.88 -10.39 22.10
CA GLU A 341 29.41 -11.75 22.22
C GLU A 341 30.06 -12.09 20.89
N VAL A 342 31.27 -12.64 20.95
CA VAL A 342 31.93 -13.20 19.76
C VAL A 342 31.31 -14.57 19.48
N SER A 343 30.00 -14.58 19.26
CA SER A 343 29.34 -15.62 18.51
C SER A 343 30.11 -15.75 17.21
N GLY A 344 30.62 -16.95 16.94
CA GLY A 344 31.04 -17.28 15.59
C GLY A 344 29.90 -17.08 14.59
N PRO A 345 30.19 -17.09 13.28
CA PRO A 345 29.15 -17.15 12.25
C PRO A 345 28.10 -18.21 12.63
N LYS A 346 26.82 -17.85 12.47
CA LYS A 346 25.68 -18.64 13.01
C LYS A 346 25.77 -20.10 12.53
N PRO A 347 25.25 -21.11 13.24
CA PRO A 347 25.32 -22.50 12.77
C PRO A 347 24.71 -22.69 11.35
N ALA A 348 23.66 -21.96 11.00
CA ALA A 348 23.10 -21.96 9.63
C ALA A 348 24.01 -21.25 8.59
N GLU A 349 24.79 -20.26 9.01
CA GLU A 349 25.72 -19.48 8.19
C GLU A 349 27.03 -20.25 7.96
N LEU A 350 27.50 -20.98 8.98
CA LEU A 350 28.54 -22.01 8.87
C LEU A 350 28.11 -23.16 7.96
N LYS A 351 26.88 -23.68 8.10
CA LYS A 351 26.37 -24.74 7.21
C LYS A 351 26.27 -24.27 5.76
N ALA A 352 25.69 -23.10 5.50
CA ALA A 352 25.63 -22.53 4.15
C ALA A 352 27.03 -22.27 3.55
N ARG A 353 28.01 -21.86 4.38
CA ARG A 353 29.41 -21.72 3.94
C ARG A 353 30.06 -23.07 3.62
N ALA A 354 29.89 -24.08 4.46
CA ALA A 354 30.42 -25.42 4.22
C ALA A 354 29.82 -26.04 2.94
N GLU A 355 28.51 -25.88 2.73
CA GLU A 355 27.81 -26.30 1.50
C GLU A 355 28.37 -25.59 0.26
N ALA A 356 28.65 -24.28 0.34
CA ALA A 356 29.27 -23.51 -0.75
C ALA A 356 30.72 -23.94 -1.06
N GLU A 357 31.53 -24.22 -0.04
CA GLU A 357 32.90 -24.73 -0.18
C GLU A 357 32.91 -26.14 -0.81
N GLN A 358 32.06 -27.04 -0.32
CA GLN A 358 31.89 -28.38 -0.90
C GLN A 358 31.38 -28.34 -2.34
N HIS A 359 30.46 -27.42 -2.67
CA HIS A 359 29.97 -27.21 -4.03
C HIS A 359 31.07 -26.70 -4.98
N ALA A 360 31.95 -25.80 -4.52
CA ALA A 360 33.09 -25.33 -5.30
C ALA A 360 34.10 -26.45 -5.59
N VAL A 361 34.50 -27.23 -4.58
CA VAL A 361 35.40 -28.38 -4.77
C VAL A 361 34.74 -29.44 -5.69
N ARG A 362 33.42 -29.62 -5.63
CA ARG A 362 32.68 -30.47 -6.58
C ARG A 362 32.76 -29.95 -8.02
N ARG A 363 32.56 -28.64 -8.25
CA ARG A 363 32.75 -28.00 -9.58
C ARG A 363 34.17 -28.20 -10.10
N LEU A 364 35.19 -27.99 -9.26
CA LEU A 364 36.60 -28.21 -9.61
C LEU A 364 36.83 -29.65 -10.10
N ARG A 365 36.40 -30.66 -9.33
CA ARG A 365 36.54 -32.09 -9.71
C ARG A 365 35.82 -32.43 -11.01
N MET A 366 34.69 -31.79 -11.32
CA MET A 366 34.02 -31.98 -12.61
C MET A 366 34.89 -31.47 -13.77
N CYS A 367 35.40 -30.24 -13.69
CA CYS A 367 36.28 -29.69 -14.72
C CYS A 367 37.57 -30.52 -14.92
N LEU A 368 38.20 -30.98 -13.84
CA LEU A 368 39.39 -31.84 -13.92
C LEU A 368 39.08 -33.20 -14.55
N ARG A 369 37.91 -33.80 -14.25
CA ARG A 369 37.46 -35.05 -14.87
C ARG A 369 37.23 -34.88 -16.37
N ASP A 370 36.64 -33.77 -16.80
CA ASP A 370 36.40 -33.47 -18.22
C ASP A 370 37.73 -33.33 -18.99
N VAL A 371 38.77 -32.75 -18.36
CA VAL A 371 40.13 -32.71 -18.92
C VAL A 371 40.72 -34.13 -19.03
N CYS A 372 40.67 -34.94 -17.98
CA CYS A 372 41.12 -36.34 -18.02
C CYS A 372 40.43 -37.14 -19.14
N ASN A 373 39.11 -37.07 -19.21
CA ASN A 373 38.31 -37.79 -20.20
C ASN A 373 38.63 -37.37 -21.65
N ARG A 374 38.92 -36.08 -21.90
CA ARG A 374 39.34 -35.60 -23.22
C ARG A 374 40.69 -36.17 -23.64
N ILE A 375 41.67 -36.22 -22.73
CA ILE A 375 42.99 -36.82 -22.99
C ILE A 375 42.91 -38.34 -23.16
N LEU A 376 42.08 -39.02 -22.35
CA LEU A 376 41.82 -40.46 -22.44
C LEU A 376 41.03 -40.88 -23.69
N TYR A 377 40.25 -39.97 -24.29
CA TYR A 377 39.59 -40.23 -25.58
C TYR A 377 40.52 -40.01 -26.78
N ASP A 378 41.50 -39.10 -26.67
CA ASP A 378 42.44 -38.83 -27.76
C ASP A 378 43.51 -39.94 -27.88
N LYS A 379 43.31 -40.80 -28.88
CA LYS A 379 44.20 -41.90 -29.26
C LYS A 379 45.65 -41.48 -29.51
N LYS A 380 45.92 -40.22 -29.86
CA LYS A 380 47.27 -39.68 -30.07
C LYS A 380 48.13 -39.77 -28.79
N PHE A 381 47.52 -39.95 -27.62
CA PHE A 381 48.19 -40.09 -26.32
C PHE A 381 47.98 -41.44 -25.62
N SER A 382 47.51 -42.47 -26.34
CA SER A 382 47.26 -43.83 -25.82
C SER A 382 48.37 -44.39 -24.93
N MET A 383 49.63 -44.13 -25.31
CA MET A 383 50.87 -44.43 -24.57
C MET A 383 51.00 -43.82 -23.15
N PHE A 384 50.11 -42.91 -22.74
CA PHE A 384 50.06 -42.30 -21.40
C PHE A 384 48.70 -42.53 -20.71
N HIS A 385 47.82 -43.35 -21.30
CA HIS A 385 46.48 -43.60 -20.74
C HIS A 385 46.51 -44.51 -19.51
N TYR A 386 47.49 -45.40 -19.41
CA TYR A 386 47.61 -46.43 -18.37
C TYR A 386 49.07 -46.53 -17.88
N PRO A 387 49.31 -47.16 -16.71
CA PRO A 387 50.67 -47.41 -16.23
C PRO A 387 51.47 -48.27 -17.22
N VAL A 388 52.74 -47.91 -17.45
CA VAL A 388 53.65 -48.63 -18.35
C VAL A 388 53.76 -50.10 -17.94
N ALA A 389 53.63 -51.00 -18.92
CA ALA A 389 53.70 -52.44 -18.72
C ALA A 389 55.15 -52.94 -18.65
N GLU A 390 55.40 -53.97 -17.84
CA GLU A 390 56.72 -54.61 -17.72
C GLU A 390 57.13 -55.33 -19.01
N GLU A 391 56.18 -55.64 -19.90
CA GLU A 391 56.40 -56.17 -21.25
C GLU A 391 56.94 -55.10 -22.22
N GLU A 392 56.60 -53.82 -22.02
CA GLU A 392 57.02 -52.69 -22.86
C GLU A 392 58.34 -52.08 -22.37
N ALA A 393 58.56 -52.05 -21.05
CA ALA A 393 59.72 -51.44 -20.42
C ALA A 393 60.08 -52.12 -19.08
N PRO A 394 60.84 -53.24 -19.11
CA PRO A 394 61.08 -54.09 -17.92
C PRO A 394 61.78 -53.39 -16.75
N ASP A 395 62.62 -52.40 -17.00
CA ASP A 395 63.38 -51.63 -16.00
C ASP A 395 62.72 -50.30 -15.62
N TYR A 396 61.58 -49.93 -16.23
CA TYR A 396 60.93 -48.63 -16.00
C TYR A 396 60.66 -48.33 -14.52
N ARG A 397 60.20 -49.34 -13.76
CA ARG A 397 59.89 -49.24 -12.32
C ARG A 397 61.12 -49.22 -11.42
N LEU A 398 62.31 -49.51 -11.97
CA LEU A 398 63.60 -49.39 -11.28
C LEU A 398 64.27 -48.04 -11.56
N VAL A 399 63.99 -47.43 -12.73
CA VAL A 399 64.54 -46.13 -13.15
C VAL A 399 63.66 -44.95 -12.71
N ILE A 400 62.32 -45.10 -12.76
CA ILE A 400 61.35 -44.06 -12.42
C ILE A 400 60.76 -44.34 -11.02
N PRO A 401 61.07 -43.53 -10.00
CA PRO A 401 60.64 -43.79 -8.62
C PRO A 401 59.16 -43.45 -8.35
N ASN A 402 58.58 -42.55 -9.15
CA ASN A 402 57.19 -42.09 -9.01
C ASN A 402 56.49 -42.14 -10.37
N PRO A 403 56.09 -43.33 -10.88
CA PRO A 403 55.36 -43.44 -12.14
C PRO A 403 54.01 -42.71 -12.08
N MET A 404 53.53 -42.22 -13.23
CA MET A 404 52.26 -41.51 -13.36
C MET A 404 51.68 -41.69 -14.76
N ASP A 405 50.35 -41.72 -14.85
CA ASP A 405 49.57 -41.95 -16.07
C ASP A 405 48.16 -41.34 -15.93
N MET A 406 47.44 -41.18 -17.03
CA MET A 406 46.15 -40.48 -17.05
C MET A 406 45.01 -41.22 -16.34
N ALA A 407 45.05 -42.55 -16.23
CA ALA A 407 44.06 -43.30 -15.45
C ALA A 407 44.29 -43.13 -13.94
N THR A 408 45.54 -43.15 -13.48
CA THR A 408 45.91 -42.81 -12.09
C THR A 408 45.55 -41.35 -11.75
N VAL A 409 45.76 -40.41 -12.67
CA VAL A 409 45.31 -39.01 -12.48
C VAL A 409 43.79 -38.91 -12.42
N LEU A 410 43.05 -39.62 -13.28
CA LEU A 410 41.58 -39.66 -13.20
C LEU A 410 41.10 -40.26 -11.86
N GLN A 411 41.72 -41.35 -11.40
CA GLN A 411 41.42 -41.94 -10.09
C GLN A 411 41.66 -40.96 -8.95
N ARG A 412 42.72 -40.14 -9.02
CA ARG A 412 43.01 -39.06 -8.05
C ARG A 412 42.00 -37.89 -8.12
N VAL A 413 41.45 -37.58 -9.31
CA VAL A 413 40.31 -36.64 -9.43
C VAL A 413 39.07 -37.20 -8.75
N ASP A 414 38.74 -38.47 -8.99
CA ASP A 414 37.53 -39.11 -8.46
C ASP A 414 37.59 -39.35 -6.95
N SER A 415 38.76 -39.72 -6.41
CA SER A 415 39.00 -39.76 -4.96
C SER A 415 39.13 -38.38 -4.32
N GLY A 416 39.08 -37.29 -5.11
CA GLY A 416 39.12 -35.91 -4.63
C GLY A 416 40.46 -35.44 -4.08
N HIS A 417 41.57 -36.07 -4.50
CA HIS A 417 42.93 -35.73 -4.08
C HIS A 417 43.35 -34.30 -4.44
N TYR A 418 42.82 -33.77 -5.55
CA TYR A 418 43.17 -32.44 -6.04
C TYR A 418 42.19 -31.36 -5.54
N LEU A 419 42.63 -30.58 -4.55
CA LEU A 419 41.91 -29.39 -4.06
C LEU A 419 42.23 -28.13 -4.89
N THR A 420 43.31 -28.13 -5.68
CA THR A 420 43.70 -27.00 -6.53
C THR A 420 44.13 -27.44 -7.93
N ARG A 421 43.95 -26.56 -8.92
CA ARG A 421 44.50 -26.73 -10.28
C ARG A 421 45.99 -27.03 -10.27
N CYS A 422 46.75 -26.36 -9.39
CA CYS A 422 48.19 -26.53 -9.25
C CYS A 422 48.59 -27.90 -8.66
N SER A 423 47.74 -28.54 -7.85
CA SER A 423 47.98 -29.91 -7.38
C SER A 423 47.79 -30.95 -8.50
N PHE A 424 46.78 -30.75 -9.36
CA PHE A 424 46.54 -31.59 -10.53
C PHE A 424 47.67 -31.44 -11.58
N MET A 425 48.09 -30.21 -11.86
CA MET A 425 49.10 -29.93 -12.88
C MET A 425 50.45 -30.60 -12.58
N LYS A 426 50.84 -30.73 -11.30
CA LYS A 426 52.08 -31.41 -10.89
C LYS A 426 52.15 -32.87 -11.30
N ASP A 427 51.04 -33.62 -11.24
CA ASP A 427 51.03 -35.02 -11.70
C ASP A 427 51.08 -35.11 -13.24
N ILE A 428 50.52 -34.13 -13.95
CA ILE A 428 50.63 -34.01 -15.42
C ILE A 428 52.08 -33.67 -15.84
N GLU A 429 52.72 -32.75 -15.12
CA GLU A 429 54.15 -32.44 -15.27
C GLU A 429 55.04 -33.65 -14.93
N LEU A 430 54.63 -34.50 -13.99
CA LEU A 430 55.32 -35.74 -13.63
C LEU A 430 55.29 -36.77 -14.78
N ILE A 431 54.17 -36.90 -15.52
CA ILE A 431 54.13 -37.73 -16.75
C ILE A 431 55.19 -37.26 -17.75
N ALA A 432 55.26 -35.95 -18.03
CA ALA A 432 56.24 -35.38 -18.95
C ALA A 432 57.69 -35.50 -18.45
N SER A 433 57.90 -35.34 -17.13
CA SER A 433 59.21 -35.45 -16.49
C SER A 433 59.73 -36.90 -16.50
N ASN A 434 58.88 -37.87 -16.18
CA ASN A 434 59.21 -39.29 -16.23
C ASN A 434 59.50 -39.76 -17.66
N ALA A 435 58.68 -39.32 -18.64
CA ALA A 435 58.93 -39.60 -20.05
C ALA A 435 60.32 -39.09 -20.48
N LYS A 436 60.70 -37.87 -20.09
CA LYS A 436 62.03 -37.30 -20.36
C LYS A 436 63.16 -38.04 -19.63
N ALA A 437 62.97 -38.39 -18.37
CA ALA A 437 63.98 -39.04 -17.53
C ALA A 437 64.31 -40.47 -17.98
N TYR A 438 63.31 -41.26 -18.38
CA TYR A 438 63.52 -42.65 -18.83
C TYR A 438 64.03 -42.73 -20.28
N ASN A 439 63.47 -41.92 -21.20
CA ASN A 439 63.74 -42.08 -22.63
C ASN A 439 64.99 -41.32 -23.12
N GLY A 440 65.41 -40.27 -22.40
CA GLY A 440 66.57 -39.45 -22.77
C GLY A 440 66.42 -38.70 -24.10
N THR A 441 67.55 -38.30 -24.69
CA THR A 441 67.60 -37.50 -25.92
C THR A 441 68.35 -38.15 -27.09
N GLU A 442 68.92 -39.35 -26.90
CA GLU A 442 69.88 -39.93 -27.85
C GLU A 442 69.25 -40.88 -28.89
N ARG A 443 68.00 -41.33 -28.70
CA ARG A 443 67.30 -42.23 -29.65
C ARG A 443 66.19 -41.47 -30.41
N PRO A 444 66.09 -41.59 -31.74
CA PRO A 444 65.04 -40.90 -32.53
C PRO A 444 63.60 -41.26 -32.13
N GLU A 445 63.38 -42.47 -31.65
CA GLU A 445 62.06 -42.95 -31.22
C GLU A 445 61.69 -42.42 -29.84
N ALA A 446 62.64 -42.43 -28.89
CA ALA A 446 62.53 -41.77 -27.59
C ALA A 446 62.14 -40.29 -27.71
N TYR A 447 62.71 -39.56 -28.67
CA TYR A 447 62.37 -38.16 -28.90
C TYR A 447 60.88 -37.94 -29.18
N ARG A 448 60.22 -38.86 -29.91
CA ARG A 448 58.76 -38.79 -30.18
C ARG A 448 57.95 -38.97 -28.89
N ILE A 449 58.39 -39.86 -28.01
CA ILE A 449 57.76 -40.11 -26.70
C ILE A 449 57.82 -38.85 -25.84
N VAL A 450 59.01 -38.26 -25.68
CA VAL A 450 59.19 -37.01 -24.92
C VAL A 450 58.42 -35.85 -25.55
N SER A 451 58.39 -35.75 -26.88
CA SER A 451 57.63 -34.71 -27.59
C SER A 451 56.12 -34.82 -27.36
N ARG A 452 55.51 -36.02 -27.45
CA ARG A 452 54.07 -36.20 -27.15
C ARG A 452 53.79 -36.04 -25.65
N ALA A 453 54.75 -36.25 -24.76
CA ALA A 453 54.58 -35.98 -23.33
C ALA A 453 54.58 -34.47 -23.01
N CYS A 454 55.47 -33.69 -23.64
CA CYS A 454 55.44 -32.22 -23.54
C CYS A 454 54.15 -31.63 -24.13
N GLU A 455 53.71 -32.12 -25.30
CA GLU A 455 52.43 -31.73 -25.91
C GLU A 455 51.24 -32.01 -24.95
N LEU A 456 51.37 -32.95 -23.99
CA LEU A 456 50.25 -33.40 -23.13
C LEU A 456 50.02 -32.35 -22.06
N ARG A 457 51.12 -31.99 -21.39
CA ARG A 457 51.20 -30.86 -20.47
C ARG A 457 50.63 -29.60 -21.15
N ASP A 458 51.08 -29.27 -22.35
CA ASP A 458 50.72 -28.03 -23.04
C ASP A 458 49.22 -27.99 -23.42
N VAL A 459 48.66 -29.10 -23.89
CA VAL A 459 47.21 -29.21 -24.17
C VAL A 459 46.39 -29.18 -22.88
N VAL A 460 46.84 -29.83 -21.80
CA VAL A 460 46.17 -29.80 -20.50
C VAL A 460 46.19 -28.39 -19.90
N GLU A 461 47.33 -27.68 -19.91
CA GLU A 461 47.45 -26.30 -19.47
C GLU A 461 46.55 -25.36 -20.31
N GLY A 462 46.49 -25.60 -21.62
CA GLY A 462 45.56 -24.94 -22.55
C GLY A 462 44.07 -25.19 -22.25
N MET A 463 43.70 -26.30 -21.60
CA MET A 463 42.34 -26.52 -21.09
C MET A 463 42.13 -25.91 -19.69
N LEU A 464 43.11 -26.01 -18.79
CA LEU A 464 43.05 -25.50 -17.42
C LEU A 464 43.12 -23.97 -17.31
N SER A 465 43.54 -23.28 -18.38
CA SER A 465 43.48 -21.82 -18.53
C SER A 465 42.09 -21.30 -18.90
N GLN A 466 41.19 -22.16 -19.41
CA GLN A 466 39.79 -21.82 -19.73
C GLN A 466 38.86 -21.95 -18.52
N MET A 467 39.40 -22.32 -17.35
CA MET A 467 38.63 -22.45 -16.12
C MET A 467 38.30 -21.09 -15.51
N ASP A 468 37.07 -20.97 -15.00
CA ASP A 468 36.55 -19.84 -14.23
C ASP A 468 37.55 -19.35 -13.15
N PRO A 469 38.15 -18.15 -13.30
CA PRO A 469 39.16 -17.64 -12.36
C PRO A 469 38.60 -17.41 -10.95
N THR A 470 37.30 -17.18 -10.81
CA THR A 470 36.64 -17.04 -9.50
C THR A 470 36.56 -18.39 -8.78
N LEU A 471 36.25 -19.46 -9.53
CA LEU A 471 36.27 -20.83 -9.01
C LEU A 471 37.69 -21.26 -8.60
N VAL A 472 38.69 -21.01 -9.44
CA VAL A 472 40.10 -21.36 -9.15
C VAL A 472 40.58 -20.67 -7.87
N SER A 473 40.45 -19.33 -7.79
CA SER A 473 40.91 -18.57 -6.63
C SER A 473 40.08 -18.81 -5.35
N PHE A 474 38.86 -19.32 -5.46
CA PHE A 474 38.08 -19.77 -4.31
C PHE A 474 38.52 -21.17 -3.83
N CYS A 475 38.83 -22.09 -4.75
CA CYS A 475 39.36 -23.41 -4.39
C CYS A 475 40.77 -23.34 -3.80
N GLU A 476 41.61 -22.40 -4.27
CA GLU A 476 42.92 -22.10 -3.69
C GLU A 476 42.78 -21.65 -2.22
N LYS A 477 41.85 -20.73 -1.92
CA LYS A 477 41.54 -20.32 -0.52
C LYS A 477 41.01 -21.46 0.35
N ILE A 478 40.23 -22.38 -0.22
CA ILE A 478 39.76 -23.58 0.50
C ILE A 478 40.95 -24.51 0.84
N ALA A 479 41.89 -24.67 -0.09
CA ALA A 479 43.11 -25.45 0.15
C ALA A 479 44.04 -24.80 1.18
N GLU A 480 44.19 -23.47 1.17
CA GLU A 480 44.92 -22.70 2.19
C GLU A 480 44.32 -22.88 3.60
N GLN A 481 43.01 -23.09 3.69
CA GLN A 481 42.30 -23.35 4.95
C GLN A 481 42.28 -24.84 5.37
N GLY A 482 42.99 -25.71 4.64
CA GLY A 482 43.11 -27.14 4.94
C GLY A 482 42.05 -28.04 4.33
N GLY A 483 41.12 -27.49 3.54
CA GLY A 483 40.02 -28.22 2.90
C GLY A 483 38.65 -27.58 3.18
N PRO A 484 37.58 -28.06 2.50
CA PRO A 484 36.23 -27.59 2.74
C PRO A 484 35.76 -28.03 4.14
N LEU A 485 35.04 -27.14 4.84
CA LEU A 485 34.54 -27.44 6.18
C LEU A 485 33.69 -28.73 6.21
N HIS A 486 34.05 -29.64 7.10
CA HIS A 486 33.30 -30.87 7.38
C HIS A 486 32.48 -30.68 8.66
N PHE A 487 31.21 -31.09 8.62
CA PHE A 487 30.26 -30.96 9.72
C PHE A 487 29.70 -32.36 9.97
N GLU A 488 30.14 -33.01 11.04
CA GLU A 488 29.59 -34.32 11.43
C GLU A 488 28.21 -34.10 12.05
N GLU A 489 27.17 -34.64 11.42
CA GLU A 489 25.82 -34.61 11.97
C GLU A 489 25.72 -35.68 13.07
N VAL A 490 25.79 -35.24 14.33
CA VAL A 490 25.73 -36.12 15.50
C VAL A 490 24.30 -36.63 15.71
N ASP A 491 24.01 -37.76 15.07
CA ASP A 491 22.72 -38.46 15.09
C ASP A 491 22.31 -38.88 16.53
N THR A 492 21.63 -37.96 17.23
CA THR A 492 21.21 -38.14 18.62
C THR A 492 19.72 -38.46 18.69
N ALA A 493 19.33 -39.58 18.10
CA ALA A 493 17.93 -40.00 18.00
C ALA A 493 17.37 -40.49 19.35
N GLY A 494 16.73 -39.60 20.13
CA GLY A 494 16.07 -40.01 21.37
C GLY A 494 15.31 -38.94 22.16
N SER A 495 14.02 -38.75 21.83
CA SER A 495 12.87 -38.44 22.73
C SER A 495 13.00 -37.28 23.77
N ILE A 496 12.05 -36.35 23.95
CA ILE A 496 10.57 -36.48 24.03
C ILE A 496 9.85 -35.17 23.60
N LEU A 497 8.71 -35.34 22.90
CA LEU A 497 7.51 -34.48 22.70
C LEU A 497 7.45 -32.95 22.97
N GLN A 498 6.76 -32.29 22.04
CA GLN A 498 6.06 -30.98 22.09
C GLN A 498 6.94 -29.70 22.16
N SER A 499 6.61 -28.60 21.46
CA SER A 499 5.44 -28.28 20.60
C SER A 499 5.85 -27.43 19.38
N ASN A 500 5.24 -27.65 18.21
CA ASN A 500 5.47 -26.82 17.02
C ASN A 500 4.76 -25.45 17.11
N PRO A 501 5.47 -24.31 17.10
CA PRO A 501 4.91 -23.06 16.60
C PRO A 501 4.86 -23.09 15.06
N VAL A 502 3.71 -22.78 14.47
CA VAL A 502 3.58 -22.71 13.00
C VAL A 502 4.31 -21.48 12.48
N ALA A 503 5.47 -21.68 11.87
CA ALA A 503 6.16 -20.64 11.12
C ALA A 503 5.30 -20.19 9.92
N GLN A 504 5.15 -18.88 9.75
CA GLN A 504 4.16 -18.31 8.83
C GLN A 504 4.60 -18.47 7.37
N LEU A 505 3.68 -18.91 6.50
CA LEU A 505 3.85 -18.76 5.06
C LEU A 505 3.89 -17.27 4.71
N ALA A 506 5.02 -16.80 4.20
CA ALA A 506 5.08 -15.53 3.49
C ALA A 506 4.23 -15.65 2.20
N VAL A 507 3.25 -14.76 2.04
CA VAL A 507 2.34 -14.77 0.89
C VAL A 507 3.07 -14.24 -0.35
N ILE A 508 3.56 -15.15 -1.20
CA ILE A 508 3.96 -14.81 -2.57
C ILE A 508 2.69 -14.73 -3.42
N THR A 509 2.48 -13.56 -4.04
CA THR A 509 1.28 -13.24 -4.82
C THR A 509 1.17 -14.13 -6.06
N ARG A 510 0.22 -15.07 -6.07
CA ARG A 510 -0.13 -15.84 -7.27
C ARG A 510 -0.95 -14.98 -8.23
N THR A 511 -0.30 -14.33 -9.19
CA THR A 511 -0.97 -13.86 -10.41
C THR A 511 -1.27 -15.06 -11.31
N SER A 512 -2.54 -15.29 -11.62
CA SER A 512 -2.99 -16.40 -12.46
C SER A 512 -3.09 -15.97 -13.93
N ALA A 513 -2.24 -16.55 -14.79
CA ALA A 513 -2.37 -16.44 -16.24
C ALA A 513 -2.58 -17.83 -16.87
N ARG A 514 -3.84 -18.16 -17.23
CA ARG A 514 -4.14 -19.31 -18.10
C ARG A 514 -3.92 -18.91 -19.56
N LEU A 515 -2.74 -19.18 -20.09
CA LEU A 515 -2.53 -19.33 -21.54
C LEU A 515 -2.14 -20.77 -21.84
N ARG A 516 -2.74 -21.36 -22.87
CA ARG A 516 -2.41 -22.70 -23.37
C ARG A 516 -1.33 -22.59 -24.45
N ASN A 517 -0.49 -23.62 -24.55
CA ASN A 517 0.34 -23.95 -25.72
C ASN A 517 1.45 -22.96 -26.14
N VAL A 518 2.46 -22.76 -25.30
CA VAL A 518 3.89 -22.68 -25.73
C VAL A 518 4.76 -23.39 -24.69
N GLN A 519 5.77 -24.16 -25.11
CA GLN A 519 6.83 -24.65 -24.22
C GLN A 519 8.04 -23.70 -24.30
N PRO A 520 8.56 -23.18 -23.17
CA PRO A 520 9.88 -22.56 -23.11
C PRO A 520 10.94 -23.58 -22.65
N GLU A 521 12.10 -23.59 -23.30
CA GLU A 521 13.23 -24.45 -22.93
C GLU A 521 13.94 -23.97 -21.65
N VAL A 522 14.51 -24.90 -20.89
CA VAL A 522 15.20 -24.60 -19.62
C VAL A 522 16.64 -24.20 -19.89
N ASN A 523 16.97 -22.91 -19.73
CA ASN A 523 18.34 -22.42 -19.72
C ASN A 523 18.80 -22.07 -18.29
N LEU A 524 19.79 -22.83 -17.79
CA LEU A 524 20.28 -22.77 -16.40
C LEU A 524 21.56 -21.93 -16.28
N SER A 525 21.47 -20.61 -16.46
CA SER A 525 22.58 -19.69 -16.13
C SER A 525 22.15 -18.24 -15.94
N GLN A 526 21.99 -17.81 -14.68
CA GLN A 526 22.31 -16.43 -14.27
C GLN A 526 22.64 -16.39 -12.78
N SER A 527 23.87 -15.95 -12.48
CA SER A 527 24.44 -15.87 -11.14
C SER A 527 24.20 -14.52 -10.49
N TYR A 528 24.32 -14.48 -9.15
CA TYR A 528 24.37 -13.27 -8.35
C TYR A 528 25.45 -12.30 -8.85
N GLU A 529 25.07 -11.10 -9.31
CA GLU A 529 25.91 -9.91 -9.23
C GLU A 529 25.05 -8.63 -9.33
N VAL A 530 24.98 -7.85 -8.24
CA VAL A 530 24.18 -6.62 -8.15
C VAL A 530 24.93 -5.56 -7.35
N LEU A 531 25.64 -4.66 -8.04
CA LEU A 531 25.73 -3.20 -7.80
C LEU A 531 26.98 -2.55 -8.45
N LYS A 532 26.78 -1.88 -9.60
CA LYS A 532 27.23 -0.49 -9.90
C LYS A 532 27.26 -0.21 -11.41
N ARG A 533 26.47 0.78 -11.86
CA ARG A 533 26.95 1.79 -12.83
C ARG A 533 26.05 3.02 -12.91
N GLN A 534 26.65 4.16 -13.28
CA GLN A 534 25.96 5.40 -13.60
C GLN A 534 26.07 5.66 -15.12
N LYS A 535 24.96 6.14 -15.72
CA LYS A 535 24.86 7.25 -16.69
C LYS A 535 25.75 7.29 -17.97
N ARG A 536 25.06 7.49 -19.12
CA ARG A 536 25.56 7.84 -20.50
C ARG A 536 26.33 6.73 -21.26
N SER A 537 26.31 6.66 -22.60
CA SER A 537 25.38 7.22 -23.63
C SER A 537 25.67 6.64 -25.03
N THR A 538 24.79 6.95 -26.00
CA THR A 538 25.02 7.12 -27.47
C THR A 538 25.27 5.89 -28.38
N GLU A 539 24.41 5.82 -29.42
CA GLU A 539 24.67 5.47 -30.84
C GLU A 539 24.97 4.02 -31.31
N ASN A 540 24.13 3.59 -32.28
CA ASN A 540 24.37 2.90 -33.57
C ASN A 540 25.21 1.57 -33.63
N GLU A 541 25.04 0.66 -34.61
CA GLU A 541 24.35 0.76 -35.92
C GLU A 541 23.75 -0.58 -36.45
N GLN A 542 23.06 -0.45 -37.59
CA GLN A 542 22.26 -1.34 -38.45
C GLN A 542 22.71 -2.79 -38.76
N LEU A 543 21.72 -3.66 -39.04
CA LEU A 543 21.67 -4.72 -40.09
C LEU A 543 20.29 -5.46 -39.99
N VAL A 544 19.19 -5.08 -40.64
CA VAL A 544 18.82 -4.97 -42.09
C VAL A 544 18.60 -6.31 -42.80
N MET A 545 17.32 -6.60 -43.15
CA MET A 545 16.74 -7.37 -44.29
C MET A 545 15.28 -7.76 -43.92
N SER A 546 14.26 -7.78 -44.79
CA SER A 546 14.08 -7.28 -46.17
C SER A 546 12.59 -7.26 -46.61
N GLY A 547 12.21 -6.45 -47.61
CA GLY A 547 10.89 -6.46 -48.28
C GLY A 547 10.12 -5.13 -48.20
N ALA A 548 10.19 -4.21 -49.18
CA ALA A 548 9.58 -4.22 -50.53
C ALA A 548 8.15 -3.58 -50.54
N ALA A 549 7.79 -2.65 -51.45
CA ALA A 549 8.55 -2.00 -52.54
C ALA A 549 7.84 -0.70 -53.06
N LYS A 550 8.52 0.04 -53.97
CA LYS A 550 7.99 1.08 -54.92
C LYS A 550 7.58 2.45 -54.33
N ASP A 551 7.46 3.58 -55.07
CA ASP A 551 8.00 4.17 -56.34
C ASP A 551 7.44 5.65 -56.34
N ASP A 552 7.98 6.74 -56.94
CA ASP A 552 9.33 7.16 -57.39
C ASP A 552 9.32 8.71 -57.73
N LYS A 553 10.39 9.46 -57.39
CA LYS A 553 10.76 10.87 -57.77
C LYS A 553 9.83 12.11 -57.52
N GLY A 554 10.49 13.25 -57.22
CA GLY A 554 9.98 14.65 -57.36
C GLY A 554 10.49 15.31 -58.67
N PRO A 555 10.84 16.64 -58.77
CA PRO A 555 10.96 17.69 -57.73
C PRO A 555 10.32 19.07 -58.10
N ASN A 556 10.64 20.13 -57.32
CA ASN A 556 10.66 21.62 -57.53
C ASN A 556 9.92 22.27 -58.75
N THR A 557 9.36 23.49 -58.72
CA THR A 557 9.89 24.79 -58.22
C THR A 557 8.80 25.92 -58.29
N ASP A 558 8.83 26.93 -57.40
CA ASP A 558 8.63 28.42 -57.53
C ASP A 558 7.78 29.09 -58.66
N PRO A 559 7.42 30.42 -58.58
CA PRO A 559 7.06 31.30 -57.43
C PRO A 559 5.91 32.32 -57.81
N ASP A 560 5.99 33.59 -57.35
CA ASP A 560 5.36 34.84 -57.87
C ASP A 560 3.82 35.01 -57.70
N LEU A 561 3.18 36.19 -57.54
CA LEU A 561 3.48 37.65 -57.54
C LEU A 561 2.50 38.37 -56.54
N MET A 562 2.65 39.59 -56.01
CA MET A 562 3.80 40.45 -55.63
C MET A 562 3.31 41.73 -54.90
N ARG A 563 4.12 42.28 -53.96
CA ARG A 563 4.59 43.69 -53.74
C ARG A 563 3.67 44.95 -53.93
N PRO A 564 4.04 46.14 -53.39
CA PRO A 564 5.02 46.51 -52.33
C PRO A 564 4.36 47.48 -51.27
N ASP A 565 4.97 48.43 -50.51
CA ASP A 565 6.35 48.96 -50.32
C ASP A 565 6.54 49.67 -48.94
N SER A 566 7.76 50.19 -48.72
CA SER A 566 8.30 51.28 -47.86
C SER A 566 7.37 52.21 -47.01
N THR A 567 7.79 52.78 -45.85
CA THR A 567 9.16 52.92 -45.29
C THR A 567 9.19 52.99 -43.73
N GLN A 568 10.39 52.75 -43.19
CA GLN A 568 10.96 52.97 -41.84
C GLN A 568 10.45 54.22 -41.07
N ALA A 569 10.53 54.34 -39.74
CA ALA A 569 11.26 53.60 -38.68
C ALA A 569 10.42 53.57 -37.37
N GLU A 570 10.87 53.21 -36.14
CA GLU A 570 12.16 52.87 -35.50
C GLU A 570 11.90 51.79 -34.39
N PRO A 571 12.91 51.22 -33.68
CA PRO A 571 12.73 49.96 -32.94
C PRO A 571 12.34 50.07 -31.45
N THR A 572 11.70 49.03 -30.93
CA THR A 572 11.75 48.65 -29.49
C THR A 572 11.47 47.15 -29.34
N GLU A 573 12.48 46.38 -28.93
CA GLU A 573 12.38 44.93 -28.68
C GLU A 573 12.79 44.59 -27.23
N GLU A 574 11.90 43.87 -26.53
CA GLU A 574 12.27 42.79 -25.60
C GLU A 574 13.21 43.14 -24.39
N PRO A 575 13.83 42.18 -23.67
CA PRO A 575 13.09 41.39 -22.66
C PRO A 575 13.81 41.16 -21.29
N ASN A 576 13.09 40.49 -20.38
CA ASN A 576 13.58 39.47 -19.41
C ASN A 576 14.59 39.79 -18.26
N SER A 577 14.35 39.06 -17.16
CA SER A 577 15.32 38.57 -16.15
C SER A 577 15.78 39.48 -14.98
N ASN A 578 16.61 38.93 -14.08
CA ASN A 578 16.70 39.27 -12.66
C ASN A 578 18.02 39.91 -12.20
N GLY A 579 17.94 41.04 -11.48
CA GLY A 579 18.91 41.54 -10.48
C GLY A 579 20.27 42.06 -10.99
N PRO A 580 21.18 42.52 -10.10
CA PRO A 580 21.07 42.64 -8.62
C PRO A 580 21.50 44.02 -8.02
N GLU A 581 21.34 44.15 -6.69
CA GLU A 581 22.08 45.00 -5.70
C GLU A 581 22.20 46.55 -5.77
N ASN A 582 21.84 47.17 -4.62
CA ASN A 582 22.47 48.29 -3.88
C ASN A 582 23.02 49.57 -4.57
N SER A 583 22.48 50.73 -4.18
CA SER A 583 23.26 51.89 -3.67
C SER A 583 22.37 52.94 -2.96
N LEU A 584 22.97 53.95 -2.33
CA LEU A 584 22.38 54.83 -1.29
C LEU A 584 22.31 56.33 -1.69
N SER A 585 21.71 57.13 -0.79
CA SER A 585 21.63 58.62 -0.66
C SER A 585 20.35 59.30 -1.21
N ILE A 586 19.51 60.04 -0.44
CA ILE A 586 19.67 61.16 0.56
C ILE A 586 19.69 62.53 -0.18
N PRO A 587 18.95 63.59 0.24
CA PRO A 587 18.69 64.02 1.63
C PRO A 587 17.24 64.39 2.06
N GLU A 588 17.13 64.79 3.33
CA GLU A 588 15.94 65.14 4.12
C GLU A 588 15.58 66.64 4.13
N VAL A 589 14.36 66.99 4.60
CA VAL A 589 14.01 68.19 5.42
C VAL A 589 12.51 68.14 5.81
N SER A 590 12.02 68.50 7.00
CA SER A 590 12.66 68.88 8.28
C SER A 590 12.05 68.07 9.46
N SER A 591 11.48 68.69 10.52
CA SER A 591 11.00 67.97 11.72
C SER A 591 10.00 68.73 12.62
N SER A 592 9.15 67.99 13.35
CA SER A 592 8.64 68.33 14.71
C SER A 592 8.11 67.04 15.39
N SER A 593 8.04 66.97 16.73
CA SER A 593 8.17 65.68 17.44
C SER A 593 7.35 65.47 18.73
N LEU A 594 6.86 64.22 18.89
CA LEU A 594 6.51 63.51 20.15
C LEU A 594 5.36 64.07 21.02
N PRO A 595 4.82 63.28 21.99
CA PRO A 595 4.96 61.84 22.23
C PRO A 595 3.69 61.05 21.79
N GLY A 596 3.65 59.72 21.71
CA GLY A 596 4.57 58.71 22.22
C GLY A 596 3.94 57.92 23.37
N ASN A 597 3.12 56.91 23.05
CA ASN A 597 2.53 56.02 24.05
C ASN A 597 2.78 54.55 23.67
N ARG A 598 3.41 53.78 24.57
CA ARG A 598 3.60 52.34 24.41
C ARG A 598 2.34 51.63 24.92
N THR A 599 1.55 51.04 24.04
CA THR A 599 0.57 50.03 24.46
C THR A 599 1.33 48.88 25.10
N LYS A 600 1.12 48.68 26.40
CA LYS A 600 1.60 47.51 27.13
C LYS A 600 0.96 46.26 26.54
N ASP A 601 1.69 45.16 26.53
CA ASP A 601 1.08 43.85 26.36
C ASP A 601 0.15 43.60 27.56
N VAL A 602 -1.16 43.61 27.31
CA VAL A 602 -2.20 43.32 28.30
C VAL A 602 -2.68 41.91 28.00
N GLU A 603 -2.33 40.96 28.86
CA GLU A 603 -2.87 39.60 28.81
C GLU A 603 -4.40 39.67 28.85
N MET A 604 -5.07 39.13 27.84
CA MET A 604 -6.52 39.23 27.72
C MET A 604 -7.20 38.31 28.73
N SER A 605 -8.07 38.85 29.60
CA SER A 605 -8.84 38.04 30.53
C SER A 605 -9.78 37.09 29.77
N ASP A 606 -10.13 35.96 30.38
CA ASP A 606 -10.99 34.98 29.71
C ASP A 606 -12.40 35.52 29.42
N ALA A 607 -12.91 36.43 30.25
CA ALA A 607 -14.17 37.14 29.99
C ALA A 607 -14.05 38.15 28.83
N ASP A 608 -12.98 38.96 28.82
CA ASP A 608 -12.67 39.87 27.70
C ASP A 608 -12.50 39.13 26.37
N PHE A 609 -12.10 37.85 26.41
CA PHE A 609 -11.96 37.00 25.25
C PHE A 609 -13.31 36.44 24.79
N THR A 610 -14.15 35.92 25.69
CA THR A 610 -15.49 35.39 25.34
C THR A 610 -16.41 36.46 24.78
N ASP A 611 -16.43 37.65 25.37
CA ASP A 611 -17.36 38.73 24.97
C ASP A 611 -17.06 39.23 23.55
N LYS A 612 -15.78 39.27 23.17
CA LYS A 612 -15.34 39.58 21.79
C LYS A 612 -15.66 38.45 20.82
N LEU A 613 -15.62 37.20 21.28
CA LEU A 613 -15.97 36.02 20.48
C LEU A 613 -17.47 35.98 20.15
N GLU A 614 -18.33 36.32 21.12
CA GLU A 614 -19.79 36.42 20.91
C GLU A 614 -20.14 37.60 19.97
N SER A 615 -19.44 38.74 20.08
CA SER A 615 -19.57 39.85 19.14
C SER A 615 -19.19 39.46 17.70
N ILE A 616 -18.11 38.69 17.54
CA ILE A 616 -17.69 38.12 16.24
C ILE A 616 -18.73 37.11 15.71
N LYS A 617 -19.27 36.24 16.56
CA LYS A 617 -20.36 35.30 16.24
C LYS A 617 -21.62 36.01 15.77
N GLN A 618 -22.06 37.07 16.45
CA GLN A 618 -23.21 37.87 15.98
C GLN A 618 -22.94 38.41 14.57
N ARG A 619 -21.74 38.90 14.29
CA ARG A 619 -21.42 39.45 12.97
C ARG A 619 -21.30 38.38 11.88
N PHE A 620 -20.82 37.17 12.20
CA PHE A 620 -20.93 36.00 11.31
C PHE A 620 -22.39 35.63 11.02
N MET A 621 -23.26 35.65 12.04
CA MET A 621 -24.69 35.39 11.89
C MET A 621 -25.41 36.41 10.99
N GLU A 622 -25.03 37.68 11.07
CA GLU A 622 -25.55 38.75 10.18
C GLU A 622 -25.10 38.57 8.73
N LEU A 623 -23.83 38.22 8.49
CA LEU A 623 -23.27 38.08 7.13
C LEU A 623 -23.68 36.78 6.42
N THR A 624 -24.25 35.82 7.13
CA THR A 624 -24.62 34.50 6.59
C THR A 624 -26.13 34.24 6.58
N GLU A 625 -26.96 35.30 6.53
CA GLU A 625 -28.42 35.18 6.67
C GLU A 625 -29.09 34.27 5.62
N GLU A 626 -28.54 34.18 4.39
CA GLU A 626 -29.07 33.31 3.31
C GLU A 626 -28.29 32.00 3.11
N TYR A 627 -27.28 31.71 3.94
CA TYR A 627 -26.35 30.60 3.69
C TYR A 627 -26.96 29.21 3.96
N GLY A 628 -26.79 28.31 2.98
CA GLY A 628 -27.02 26.88 3.13
C GLY A 628 -25.84 26.14 3.76
N VAL A 629 -26.02 24.83 3.98
CA VAL A 629 -24.99 23.94 4.54
C VAL A 629 -23.69 23.95 3.72
N PRO A 630 -23.69 23.90 2.37
CA PRO A 630 -22.45 23.92 1.59
C PRO A 630 -21.66 25.23 1.76
N GLN A 631 -22.34 26.38 1.80
CA GLN A 631 -21.69 27.68 2.02
C GLN A 631 -21.06 27.76 3.42
N LEU A 632 -21.75 27.24 4.45
CA LEU A 632 -21.23 27.19 5.82
C LEU A 632 -20.02 26.26 5.93
N GLU A 633 -20.04 25.08 5.32
CA GLU A 633 -18.90 24.14 5.32
C GLU A 633 -17.66 24.71 4.60
N ILE A 634 -17.87 25.45 3.50
CA ILE A 634 -16.81 26.23 2.83
C ILE A 634 -16.29 27.34 3.75
N LEU A 635 -17.17 28.07 4.44
CA LEU A 635 -16.80 29.16 5.36
C LEU A 635 -15.95 28.66 6.55
N TYR A 636 -16.35 27.55 7.19
CA TYR A 636 -15.57 26.87 8.22
C TYR A 636 -14.16 26.53 7.71
N THR A 637 -14.09 25.96 6.50
CA THR A 637 -12.83 25.57 5.87
C THR A 637 -11.95 26.78 5.56
N LYS A 638 -12.52 27.91 5.07
CA LYS A 638 -11.82 29.19 4.88
C LYS A 638 -11.22 29.69 6.21
N VAL A 639 -12.03 29.77 7.27
CA VAL A 639 -11.63 30.30 8.58
C VAL A 639 -10.51 29.47 9.21
N ILE A 640 -10.69 28.15 9.34
CA ILE A 640 -9.71 27.27 9.99
C ILE A 640 -8.39 27.23 9.21
N ARG A 641 -8.44 27.08 7.87
CA ARG A 641 -7.23 27.06 7.03
C ARG A 641 -6.50 28.40 7.06
N GLY A 642 -7.24 29.51 7.05
CA GLY A 642 -6.69 30.86 7.11
C GLY A 642 -6.03 31.15 8.46
N LEU A 643 -6.66 30.76 9.57
CA LEU A 643 -6.11 30.88 10.92
C LEU A 643 -4.78 30.11 11.05
N ILE A 644 -4.73 28.84 10.62
CA ILE A 644 -3.50 28.02 10.64
C ILE A 644 -2.40 28.65 9.78
N SER A 645 -2.74 29.11 8.56
CA SER A 645 -1.81 29.75 7.64
C SER A 645 -1.22 31.07 8.19
N ALA A 646 -2.04 31.88 8.85
CA ALA A 646 -1.61 33.13 9.47
C ALA A 646 -0.78 32.88 10.75
N LYS A 647 -1.19 31.94 11.60
CA LYS A 647 -0.47 31.59 12.85
C LYS A 647 0.95 31.08 12.59
N ASN A 648 1.16 30.35 11.49
CA ASN A 648 2.49 29.94 11.02
C ASN A 648 3.41 31.10 10.62
N ARG A 649 2.90 32.33 10.43
CA ARG A 649 3.68 33.53 10.09
C ARG A 649 3.99 34.41 11.31
N GLU A 650 3.13 34.43 12.32
CA GLU A 650 3.21 35.34 13.47
C GLU A 650 3.48 34.61 14.80
N ALA A 651 4.55 33.80 14.84
CA ALA A 651 4.90 32.90 15.93
C ALA A 651 5.36 33.56 17.27
N ARG A 652 4.95 34.80 17.57
CA ARG A 652 5.44 35.59 18.73
C ARG A 652 4.39 36.45 19.47
N GLN A 653 3.10 36.40 19.13
CA GLN A 653 2.03 37.13 19.86
C GLN A 653 1.25 36.20 20.81
N ASP A 654 0.50 36.79 21.75
CA ASP A 654 -0.52 36.07 22.52
C ASP A 654 -1.52 35.40 21.57
N SER A 655 -1.65 34.08 21.68
CA SER A 655 -2.52 33.28 20.82
C SER A 655 -4.00 33.67 20.93
N LYS A 656 -4.45 34.18 22.09
CA LYS A 656 -5.82 34.67 22.27
C LYS A 656 -6.04 35.96 21.48
N GLN A 657 -5.21 36.97 21.73
CA GLN A 657 -5.29 38.26 21.05
C GLN A 657 -5.09 38.15 19.52
N PHE A 658 -4.15 37.31 19.07
CA PHE A 658 -3.97 37.00 17.65
C PHE A 658 -5.23 36.40 17.02
N THR A 659 -5.86 35.41 17.68
CA THR A 659 -7.05 34.73 17.16
C THR A 659 -8.24 35.67 17.04
N VAL A 660 -8.52 36.49 18.06
CA VAL A 660 -9.59 37.50 18.01
C VAL A 660 -9.34 38.50 16.89
N ARG A 661 -8.10 38.99 16.75
CA ARG A 661 -7.71 39.93 15.68
C ARG A 661 -7.86 39.32 14.29
N TYR A 662 -7.49 38.06 14.11
CA TYR A 662 -7.64 37.33 12.86
C TYR A 662 -9.11 37.18 12.47
N LEU A 663 -9.95 36.69 13.39
CA LEU A 663 -11.38 36.49 13.15
C LEU A 663 -12.11 37.81 12.87
N PHE A 664 -11.81 38.87 13.63
CA PHE A 664 -12.38 40.20 13.41
C PHE A 664 -12.06 40.71 12.00
N ARG A 665 -10.79 40.68 11.60
CA ARG A 665 -10.37 41.08 10.23
C ARG A 665 -11.03 40.22 9.15
N PHE A 666 -11.12 38.90 9.36
CA PHE A 666 -11.77 37.99 8.41
C PHE A 666 -13.23 38.39 8.14
N VAL A 667 -13.92 38.84 9.19
CA VAL A 667 -15.32 39.28 9.19
C VAL A 667 -15.51 40.70 8.62
N GLU A 668 -14.51 41.56 8.67
CA GLU A 668 -14.52 42.88 8.00
C GLU A 668 -14.28 42.79 6.48
N GLU A 669 -13.47 41.83 6.04
CA GLU A 669 -13.12 41.62 4.64
C GLU A 669 -14.24 40.90 3.86
N ALA A 670 -15.17 41.67 3.28
CA ALA A 670 -16.34 41.15 2.54
C ALA A 670 -16.02 40.10 1.46
N ASN A 671 -14.82 40.12 0.85
CA ASN A 671 -14.37 39.12 -0.14
C ASN A 671 -14.20 37.70 0.45
N ASN A 672 -14.22 37.54 1.78
CA ASN A 672 -14.09 36.23 2.43
C ASN A 672 -15.40 35.43 2.45
N PHE A 673 -16.54 36.04 2.12
CA PHE A 673 -17.87 35.45 2.19
C PHE A 673 -18.32 34.92 0.81
#